data_AF-A0A934KS53-F1
#
_entry.id   AF-A0A934KS53-F1
#
_cell.length_a   1.000
_cell.length_b   1.000
_cell.length_c   1.000
_cell.angle_alpha   90.00
_cell.angle_beta   90.00
_cell.angle_gamma   90.00
#
_symmetry.space_group_name_H-M   'P 1'
#
loop_
_entity.id
_entity.type
_entity.pdbx_description
1 polymer ?
#
loop_
_entity_poly.entity_id
_entity_poly.type
_entity_poly.pdbx_seq_one_letter_code
_entity_poly.pdbx_strand_id
1 'polypeptide(L)'
;MKTLLVLLVFSVALAARAVESPLRIAILGDSTVCDYPADKPERGWGMCVEQQFPTGAVKVFNFARSGRSTKTFLKEGLWAKAKAAQPDVVLIQFGHNDSHAKDKPESTDAGTDFRDNLRLYVAESRALGATPILVTPMHRRTFNADGTLRDNLKPYAESMKAVAAELKVALIDLHAASGELFAKLGEKSNEQFANKPGDATHFNERGARAMAELVMRELPKAEPRLGKLVRLSSSTSDVAISVTEPSGAARRGWPVTSGIPFAQGVLRDDRNAVLFTSDGQSVPLQTEALARWPDGSVRWLLLDFQVDVAANEKKLLTLRHGPAVSRPLVPDPVRVGTRDRRTTIDTGQLRLELNADGFNPFGAVWTDLNGDGKIASDERVTGSDGGGLFVRDPSSRRFESDKAPAEIVVEQSGPLRVCVRVSGRHADERGAMFRYVVRLHAFRGQPFVRCSYTFINDHPDALMTSIKELGLTARLAPEAGRVEAGVLDGRTTPGGRVFQVDEQRYERDGQATGAHAAGWAAVAGGKGGFALGLREFWQHWPKAIEARDGAVTLGICPDFPKGLYDGKPLAEENKLYYALRGGVHTFKVGVAKTHEVWANFFAGQPDVTKLTQFFQATEEPLLPTCEPAYASATLAAGEFPPAAKEKFLGYDAWFERALAEHLKRRDEIREYGMLNYGDWFGERRVNWGNLEYDLANGMFIQYLRTGERRYFQRGEQAARHHIDVDVVHATNSHLQNPWGAPPKIGEIWLHCLNHTGGYFTNAPLPVEKTYQMGHSANFGHVWIGGDLNYYYLTGDRRARDVALLAADAMVGNMPVRSGTHIRDLGWPMILVLAAYEATGDAKYLDAATKAWQVLKQNLDPQRGWVVKLAVGHCLHPLGGQRCEGNVPFMEGLTLGALARYHRLTGNPDVLKAMTIGVDQMIRECWMEDLKTFRYTACPLTSKTPGGFMLSLEGIAYEVRLTGNPEHRRILGEGFRAALPKGDDINSMGKGFSQTIFFAPFALGELEERKP
;
A
#
# COMPACT_ATOMS: atom_id res chain seq x y z
N MET A 1 -60.44 30.27 -27.11
CA MET A 1 -59.27 30.69 -26.29
C MET A 1 -59.11 29.64 -25.20
N LYS A 2 -58.35 28.55 -25.39
CA LYS A 2 -56.89 28.40 -25.20
C LYS A 2 -56.41 28.88 -23.81
N THR A 3 -56.34 27.95 -22.84
CA THR A 3 -55.19 27.86 -21.91
C THR A 3 -54.96 26.39 -21.56
N LEU A 4 -53.69 25.99 -21.72
CA LEU A 4 -53.10 24.67 -21.70
C LEU A 4 -52.61 24.38 -20.28
N LEU A 5 -52.94 23.23 -19.67
CA LEU A 5 -52.25 22.73 -18.47
C LEU A 5 -51.44 21.50 -18.88
N VAL A 6 -50.12 21.66 -18.96
CA VAL A 6 -49.16 20.60 -19.28
C VAL A 6 -48.87 19.81 -18.01
N LEU A 7 -49.37 18.57 -17.93
CA LEU A 7 -48.94 17.56 -16.98
C LEU A 7 -47.88 16.70 -17.67
N LEU A 8 -46.61 16.95 -17.34
CA LEU A 8 -45.46 16.19 -17.84
C LEU A 8 -45.31 14.92 -16.99
N VAL A 9 -45.91 13.81 -17.43
CA VAL A 9 -45.64 12.48 -16.86
C VAL A 9 -44.34 11.97 -17.50
N PHE A 10 -43.23 11.98 -16.73
CA PHE A 10 -42.00 11.29 -17.11
C PHE A 10 -42.16 9.80 -16.86
N SER A 11 -42.58 9.07 -17.90
CA SER A 11 -42.51 7.61 -17.94
C SER A 11 -41.04 7.20 -18.10
N VAL A 12 -40.38 6.81 -17.01
CA VAL A 12 -39.07 6.14 -17.08
C VAL A 12 -39.31 4.70 -17.53
N ALA A 13 -39.27 4.47 -18.84
CA ALA A 13 -39.14 3.12 -19.37
C ALA A 13 -37.70 2.65 -19.11
N LEU A 14 -37.52 1.73 -18.14
CA LEU A 14 -36.31 0.93 -18.01
C LEU A 14 -36.18 0.05 -19.26
N ALA A 15 -35.46 0.53 -20.27
CA ALA A 15 -34.95 -0.34 -21.31
C ALA A 15 -33.80 -1.14 -20.69
N ALA A 16 -34.05 -2.42 -20.38
CA ALA A 16 -32.98 -3.39 -20.19
C ALA A 16 -32.16 -3.41 -21.49
N ARG A 17 -30.99 -2.75 -21.49
CA ARG A 17 -30.03 -2.90 -22.60
C ARG A 17 -29.63 -4.36 -22.62
N ALA A 18 -30.01 -5.07 -23.67
CA ALA A 18 -29.41 -6.35 -24.00
C ALA A 18 -27.89 -6.15 -24.03
N VAL A 19 -27.15 -6.94 -23.25
CA VAL A 19 -25.68 -6.95 -23.31
C VAL A 19 -25.32 -7.54 -24.67
N GLU A 20 -24.92 -6.68 -25.61
CA GLU A 20 -24.37 -7.14 -26.89
C GLU A 20 -23.16 -8.05 -26.60
N SER A 21 -23.07 -9.19 -27.29
CA SER A 21 -21.94 -10.10 -27.14
C SER A 21 -20.64 -9.41 -27.62
N PRO A 22 -19.49 -9.64 -26.97
CA PRO A 22 -18.23 -8.99 -27.34
C PRO A 22 -17.81 -9.35 -28.76
N LEU A 23 -17.26 -8.38 -29.49
CA LEU A 23 -16.60 -8.64 -30.77
C LEU A 23 -15.34 -9.49 -30.55
N ARG A 24 -15.19 -10.55 -31.33
CA ARG A 24 -14.06 -11.49 -31.23
C ARG A 24 -12.98 -11.15 -32.26
N ILE A 25 -11.77 -10.90 -31.80
CA ILE A 25 -10.60 -10.65 -32.65
C ILE A 25 -9.66 -11.85 -32.57
N ALA A 26 -9.29 -12.44 -33.71
CA ALA A 26 -8.17 -13.37 -33.78
C ALA A 26 -6.92 -12.63 -34.30
N ILE A 27 -5.78 -12.85 -33.65
CA ILE A 27 -4.49 -12.28 -34.09
C ILE A 27 -3.57 -13.42 -34.52
N LEU A 28 -3.06 -13.34 -35.74
CA LEU A 28 -2.09 -14.27 -36.32
C LEU A 28 -0.75 -13.58 -36.46
N GLY A 29 0.33 -14.27 -36.12
CA GLY A 29 1.67 -13.74 -36.33
C GLY A 29 2.80 -14.51 -35.67
N ASP A 30 3.92 -13.82 -35.53
CA ASP A 30 5.22 -14.36 -35.13
C ASP A 30 5.65 -13.94 -33.70
N SER A 31 6.95 -13.99 -33.41
CA SER A 31 7.54 -13.64 -32.12
C SER A 31 7.35 -12.17 -31.72
N THR A 32 7.07 -11.29 -32.67
CA THR A 32 6.79 -9.85 -32.42
C THR A 32 5.34 -9.60 -32.03
N VAL A 33 4.48 -10.62 -32.14
CA VAL A 33 3.02 -10.53 -31.95
C VAL A 33 2.54 -11.39 -30.79
N CYS A 34 3.19 -12.53 -30.54
CA CYS A 34 2.69 -13.58 -29.64
C CYS A 34 2.70 -13.21 -28.15
N ASP A 35 1.92 -13.96 -27.39
CA ASP A 35 1.94 -13.92 -25.94
C ASP A 35 3.22 -14.54 -25.38
N TYR A 36 3.75 -13.93 -24.33
CA TYR A 36 4.88 -14.44 -23.55
C TYR A 36 4.51 -14.60 -22.08
N PRO A 37 5.08 -15.61 -21.38
CA PRO A 37 4.97 -15.74 -19.93
C PRO A 37 5.44 -14.49 -19.18
N ALA A 38 4.85 -14.23 -18.00
CA ALA A 38 5.12 -13.04 -17.22
C ALA A 38 6.59 -12.91 -16.76
N ASP A 39 7.28 -14.04 -16.56
CA ASP A 39 8.68 -14.17 -16.14
C ASP A 39 9.70 -13.92 -17.27
N LYS A 40 9.24 -13.79 -18.52
CA LYS A 40 10.07 -13.43 -19.67
C LYS A 40 10.09 -11.92 -19.88
N PRO A 41 11.22 -11.30 -20.30
CA PRO A 41 11.25 -9.88 -20.64
C PRO A 41 10.55 -9.57 -21.98
N GLU A 42 10.41 -10.55 -22.88
CA GLU A 42 9.79 -10.38 -24.18
C GLU A 42 8.29 -10.11 -24.10
N ARG A 43 7.76 -9.24 -24.97
CA ARG A 43 6.33 -9.04 -25.18
C ARG A 43 6.05 -8.90 -26.67
N GLY A 44 4.98 -9.52 -27.15
CA GLY A 44 4.43 -9.29 -28.48
C GLY A 44 3.32 -8.24 -28.43
N TRP A 45 3.15 -7.46 -29.49
CA TRP A 45 2.15 -6.36 -29.48
C TRP A 45 0.70 -6.86 -29.36
N GLY A 46 0.43 -8.11 -29.77
CA GLY A 46 -0.88 -8.73 -29.65
C GLY A 46 -1.37 -8.83 -28.20
N MET A 47 -0.44 -8.93 -27.24
CA MET A 47 -0.74 -8.91 -25.80
C MET A 47 -1.38 -7.59 -25.34
N CYS A 48 -1.18 -6.51 -26.09
CA CYS A 48 -1.53 -5.15 -25.68
C CYS A 48 -2.82 -4.63 -26.34
N VAL A 49 -3.56 -5.48 -27.07
CA VAL A 49 -4.74 -5.10 -27.88
C VAL A 49 -6.04 -5.09 -27.08
N GLU A 50 -6.36 -6.15 -26.31
CA GLU A 50 -7.66 -6.28 -25.62
C GLU A 50 -7.91 -5.13 -24.65
N GLN A 51 -6.88 -4.71 -23.91
CA GLN A 51 -6.92 -3.64 -22.91
C GLN A 51 -7.28 -2.25 -23.48
N GLN A 52 -7.27 -2.08 -24.80
CA GLN A 52 -7.57 -0.81 -25.48
C GLN A 52 -9.07 -0.57 -25.68
N PHE A 53 -9.88 -1.59 -25.38
CA PHE A 53 -11.33 -1.54 -25.49
C PHE A 53 -12.00 -1.49 -24.11
N PRO A 54 -13.24 -0.96 -24.01
CA PRO A 54 -14.06 -1.10 -22.82
C PRO A 54 -14.19 -2.56 -22.41
N THR A 55 -14.18 -2.80 -21.10
CA THR A 55 -14.27 -4.15 -20.52
C THR A 55 -15.55 -4.83 -21.02
N GLY A 56 -15.41 -6.03 -21.56
CA GLY A 56 -16.54 -6.82 -22.10
C GLY A 56 -17.01 -6.41 -23.51
N ALA A 57 -16.41 -5.40 -24.16
CA ALA A 57 -16.78 -4.99 -25.52
C ALA A 57 -16.07 -5.81 -26.62
N VAL A 58 -14.84 -6.26 -26.35
CA VAL A 58 -14.01 -7.02 -27.29
C VAL A 58 -13.34 -8.18 -26.55
N LYS A 59 -13.22 -9.33 -27.21
CA LYS A 59 -12.42 -10.47 -26.76
C LYS A 59 -11.33 -10.78 -27.78
N VAL A 60 -10.07 -10.81 -27.35
CA VAL A 60 -8.92 -11.10 -28.23
C VAL A 60 -8.44 -12.53 -28.00
N PHE A 61 -8.23 -13.24 -29.11
CA PHE A 61 -7.61 -14.55 -29.17
C PHE A 61 -6.29 -14.43 -29.93
N ASN A 62 -5.17 -14.36 -29.20
CA ASN A 62 -3.84 -14.24 -29.81
C ASN A 62 -3.27 -15.63 -30.15
N PHE A 63 -3.38 -16.00 -31.42
CA PHE A 63 -2.87 -17.27 -31.94
C PHE A 63 -1.43 -17.16 -32.44
N ALA A 64 -0.84 -15.97 -32.48
CA ALA A 64 0.55 -15.79 -32.89
C ALA A 64 1.51 -16.67 -32.07
N ARG A 65 2.59 -17.15 -32.70
CA ARG A 65 3.58 -18.01 -32.06
C ARG A 65 4.99 -17.64 -32.50
N SER A 66 5.91 -17.63 -31.54
CA SER A 66 7.33 -17.31 -31.80
C SER A 66 7.93 -18.22 -32.87
N GLY A 67 8.71 -17.65 -33.79
CA GLY A 67 9.37 -18.39 -34.88
C GLY A 67 8.46 -18.85 -36.03
N ARG A 68 7.19 -18.44 -36.09
CA ARG A 68 6.28 -18.85 -37.17
C ARG A 68 6.30 -17.88 -38.34
N SER A 69 6.12 -18.41 -39.53
CA SER A 69 5.94 -17.70 -40.81
C SER A 69 4.54 -17.96 -41.36
N THR A 70 4.18 -17.30 -42.46
CA THR A 70 2.90 -17.58 -43.16
C THR A 70 2.73 -19.07 -43.47
N LYS A 71 3.82 -19.74 -43.86
CA LYS A 71 3.89 -21.15 -44.22
C LYS A 71 3.83 -22.09 -43.01
N THR A 72 4.66 -21.86 -41.99
CA THR A 72 4.72 -22.79 -40.83
C THR A 72 3.47 -22.71 -39.96
N PHE A 73 2.83 -21.54 -39.91
CA PHE A 73 1.58 -21.36 -39.18
C PHE A 73 0.41 -22.19 -39.78
N LEU A 74 0.38 -22.34 -41.12
CA LEU A 74 -0.54 -23.28 -41.79
C LEU A 74 -0.15 -24.73 -41.49
N LYS A 75 1.13 -25.07 -41.70
CA LYS A 75 1.64 -26.45 -41.55
C LYS A 75 1.41 -27.02 -40.15
N GLU A 76 1.51 -26.18 -39.12
CA GLU A 76 1.33 -26.58 -37.71
C GLU A 76 -0.14 -26.57 -37.25
N GLY A 77 -1.10 -26.28 -38.14
CA GLY A 77 -2.52 -26.27 -37.82
C GLY A 77 -2.95 -25.12 -36.90
N LEU A 78 -2.12 -24.08 -36.73
CA LEU A 78 -2.46 -22.91 -35.90
C LEU A 78 -3.59 -22.09 -36.53
N TRP A 79 -3.67 -22.08 -37.87
CA TRP A 79 -4.80 -21.48 -38.57
C TRP A 79 -6.11 -22.19 -38.27
N ALA A 80 -6.13 -23.53 -38.29
CA ALA A 80 -7.33 -24.29 -37.93
C ALA A 80 -7.81 -23.98 -36.51
N LYS A 81 -6.90 -23.79 -35.56
CA LYS A 81 -7.22 -23.36 -34.19
C LYS A 81 -7.81 -21.95 -34.16
N ALA A 82 -7.26 -21.02 -34.92
CA ALA A 82 -7.79 -19.66 -35.00
C ALA A 82 -9.21 -19.63 -35.57
N LYS A 83 -9.49 -20.42 -36.60
CA LYS A 83 -10.84 -20.57 -37.17
C LYS A 83 -11.85 -21.11 -36.17
N ALA A 84 -11.44 -22.03 -35.28
CA ALA A 84 -12.31 -22.60 -34.26
C ALA A 84 -12.79 -21.59 -33.22
N ALA A 85 -12.10 -20.46 -33.04
CA ALA A 85 -12.56 -19.35 -32.20
C ALA A 85 -13.69 -18.51 -32.83
N GLN A 86 -14.03 -18.78 -34.09
CA GLN A 86 -15.06 -18.06 -34.87
C GLN A 86 -14.91 -16.53 -34.78
N PRO A 87 -13.75 -15.96 -35.13
CA PRO A 87 -13.52 -14.53 -34.97
C PRO A 87 -14.45 -13.68 -35.85
N ASP A 88 -14.80 -12.48 -35.39
CA ASP A 88 -15.48 -11.46 -36.19
C ASP A 88 -14.48 -10.63 -37.01
N VAL A 89 -13.23 -10.54 -36.53
CA VAL A 89 -12.11 -9.82 -37.17
C VAL A 89 -10.83 -10.65 -37.04
N VAL A 90 -10.03 -10.72 -38.11
CA VAL A 90 -8.74 -11.43 -38.12
C VAL A 90 -7.61 -10.48 -38.47
N LEU A 91 -6.71 -10.19 -37.52
CA LEU A 91 -5.49 -9.41 -37.76
C LEU A 91 -4.35 -10.35 -38.15
N ILE A 92 -3.70 -10.12 -39.29
CA ILE A 92 -2.71 -11.03 -39.86
C ILE A 92 -1.39 -10.29 -40.06
N GLN A 93 -0.36 -10.66 -39.28
CA GLN A 93 0.97 -10.07 -39.41
C GLN A 93 2.07 -11.14 -39.50
N PHE A 94 2.75 -11.20 -40.65
CA PHE A 94 3.90 -12.07 -40.89
C PHE A 94 4.95 -11.35 -41.74
N GLY A 95 6.15 -11.92 -41.84
CA GLY A 95 7.25 -11.34 -42.61
C GLY A 95 8.63 -11.53 -41.98
N HIS A 96 8.75 -11.58 -40.64
CA HIS A 96 10.07 -11.64 -39.98
C HIS A 96 10.78 -12.97 -40.22
N ASN A 97 10.06 -14.07 -40.04
CA ASN A 97 10.55 -15.42 -40.21
C ASN A 97 10.48 -15.86 -41.68
N ASP A 98 9.46 -15.39 -42.40
CA ASP A 98 9.33 -15.50 -43.85
C ASP A 98 10.60 -14.99 -44.55
N SER A 99 11.20 -13.91 -44.06
CA SER A 99 12.42 -13.29 -44.61
C SER A 99 13.73 -14.01 -44.26
N HIS A 100 13.70 -15.12 -43.52
CA HIS A 100 14.92 -15.87 -43.21
C HIS A 100 15.53 -16.51 -44.46
N ALA A 101 16.80 -16.94 -44.35
CA ALA A 101 17.53 -17.58 -45.44
C ALA A 101 16.79 -18.83 -45.96
N LYS A 102 16.93 -19.12 -47.27
CA LYS A 102 16.14 -20.14 -47.98
C LYS A 102 16.34 -21.58 -47.47
N ASP A 103 17.40 -21.84 -46.72
CA ASP A 103 17.67 -23.12 -46.05
C ASP A 103 16.79 -23.33 -44.80
N LYS A 104 16.13 -22.28 -44.30
CA LYS A 104 15.29 -22.35 -43.11
C LYS A 104 13.88 -22.86 -43.44
N PRO A 105 13.32 -23.78 -42.63
CA PRO A 105 12.01 -24.37 -42.91
C PRO A 105 10.88 -23.34 -42.91
N GLU A 106 11.02 -22.23 -42.18
CA GLU A 106 10.09 -21.12 -42.11
C GLU A 106 10.17 -20.14 -43.29
N SER A 107 11.28 -20.11 -44.03
CA SER A 107 11.53 -19.15 -45.11
C SER A 107 10.49 -19.29 -46.24
N THR A 108 10.09 -18.17 -46.80
CA THR A 108 9.22 -18.08 -47.98
C THR A 108 9.88 -17.14 -49.00
N ASP A 109 9.37 -17.10 -50.22
CA ASP A 109 9.67 -16.11 -51.23
C ASP A 109 8.57 -15.03 -51.24
N ALA A 110 8.96 -13.78 -51.02
CA ALA A 110 8.04 -12.65 -50.91
C ALA A 110 7.13 -12.48 -52.14
N GLY A 111 7.58 -12.88 -53.33
CA GLY A 111 6.84 -12.74 -54.58
C GLY A 111 5.85 -13.87 -54.87
N THR A 112 6.01 -15.04 -54.23
CA THR A 112 5.27 -16.26 -54.57
C THR A 112 4.55 -16.84 -53.36
N ASP A 113 5.12 -17.86 -52.69
CA ASP A 113 4.45 -18.62 -51.62
C ASP A 113 4.02 -17.75 -50.43
N PHE A 114 4.73 -16.66 -50.11
CA PHE A 114 4.26 -15.67 -49.11
C PHE A 114 2.90 -15.06 -49.51
N ARG A 115 2.76 -14.65 -50.78
CA ARG A 115 1.50 -14.07 -51.29
C ARG A 115 0.39 -15.11 -51.35
N ASP A 116 0.70 -16.32 -51.78
CA ASP A 116 -0.26 -17.42 -51.86
C ASP A 116 -0.82 -17.77 -50.48
N ASN A 117 0.04 -17.82 -49.46
CA ASN A 117 -0.40 -18.02 -48.08
C ASN A 117 -1.28 -16.87 -47.58
N LEU A 118 -0.92 -15.61 -47.86
CA LEU A 118 -1.76 -14.44 -47.49
C LEU A 118 -3.13 -14.48 -48.17
N ARG A 119 -3.19 -14.84 -49.46
CA ARG A 119 -4.45 -15.04 -50.18
C ARG A 119 -5.32 -16.10 -49.50
N LEU A 120 -4.72 -17.21 -49.09
CA LEU A 120 -5.42 -18.27 -48.37
C LEU A 120 -6.02 -17.77 -47.06
N TYR A 121 -5.24 -17.07 -46.21
CA TYR A 121 -5.77 -16.53 -44.95
C TYR A 121 -6.93 -15.56 -45.17
N VAL A 122 -6.84 -14.68 -46.16
CA VAL A 122 -7.91 -13.71 -46.49
C VAL A 122 -9.15 -14.42 -47.00
N ALA A 123 -9.00 -15.37 -47.93
CA ALA A 123 -10.11 -16.13 -48.50
C ALA A 123 -10.84 -16.95 -47.44
N GLU A 124 -10.10 -17.67 -46.59
CA GLU A 124 -10.69 -18.49 -45.53
C GLU A 124 -11.29 -17.65 -44.40
N SER A 125 -10.73 -16.49 -44.06
CA SER A 125 -11.34 -15.56 -43.09
C SER A 125 -12.69 -15.06 -43.59
N ARG A 126 -12.79 -14.68 -44.88
CA ARG A 126 -14.06 -14.27 -45.50
C ARG A 126 -15.08 -15.40 -45.53
N ALA A 127 -14.65 -16.64 -45.78
CA ALA A 127 -15.52 -17.81 -45.76
C ALA A 127 -16.12 -18.09 -44.37
N LEU A 128 -15.48 -17.63 -43.29
CA LEU A 128 -16.01 -17.67 -41.92
C LEU A 128 -16.94 -16.50 -41.56
N GLY A 129 -17.11 -15.52 -42.46
CA GLY A 129 -17.82 -14.27 -42.17
C GLY A 129 -17.00 -13.26 -41.37
N ALA A 130 -15.69 -13.50 -41.16
CA ALA A 130 -14.81 -12.59 -40.46
C ALA A 130 -14.27 -11.49 -41.40
N THR A 131 -13.95 -10.31 -40.85
CA THR A 131 -13.22 -9.26 -41.57
C THR A 131 -11.70 -9.51 -41.46
N PRO A 132 -10.99 -9.95 -42.52
CA PRO A 132 -9.53 -10.00 -42.48
C PRO A 132 -8.94 -8.59 -42.58
N ILE A 133 -7.85 -8.35 -41.86
CA ILE A 133 -7.05 -7.12 -41.91
C ILE A 133 -5.58 -7.55 -41.95
N LEU A 134 -4.89 -7.13 -43.02
CA LEU A 134 -3.46 -7.37 -43.14
C LEU A 134 -2.69 -6.28 -42.38
N VAL A 135 -1.67 -6.68 -41.63
CA VAL A 135 -0.79 -5.76 -40.88
C VAL A 135 0.64 -6.00 -41.36
N THR A 136 1.28 -5.00 -41.97
CA THR A 136 2.63 -5.16 -42.52
C THR A 136 3.65 -5.44 -41.40
N PRO A 137 4.71 -6.23 -41.65
CA PRO A 137 5.73 -6.48 -40.63
C PRO A 137 6.45 -5.16 -40.28
N MET A 138 6.66 -4.87 -38.99
CA MET A 138 7.39 -3.68 -38.57
C MET A 138 8.88 -3.73 -38.97
N HIS A 139 9.56 -2.59 -38.94
CA HIS A 139 11.01 -2.57 -39.14
C HIS A 139 11.75 -3.30 -38.02
N ARG A 140 12.90 -3.90 -38.38
CA ARG A 140 13.94 -4.22 -37.39
C ARG A 140 14.66 -2.93 -37.00
N ARG A 141 15.09 -2.81 -35.74
CA ARG A 141 15.81 -1.65 -35.20
C ARG A 141 17.30 -1.73 -35.53
N THR A 142 17.63 -1.99 -36.80
CA THR A 142 19.00 -2.08 -37.31
C THR A 142 19.34 -0.86 -38.14
N PHE A 143 20.50 -0.24 -37.91
CA PHE A 143 20.91 1.00 -38.56
C PHE A 143 22.18 0.79 -39.41
N ASN A 144 22.31 1.59 -40.47
CA ASN A 144 23.54 1.72 -41.25
C ASN A 144 24.51 2.66 -40.53
N ALA A 145 25.78 2.67 -40.93
CA ALA A 145 26.82 3.51 -40.32
C ALA A 145 26.54 5.03 -40.44
N ASP A 146 25.71 5.44 -41.40
CA ASP A 146 25.25 6.83 -41.58
C ASP A 146 24.05 7.21 -40.70
N GLY A 147 23.60 6.30 -39.82
CA GLY A 147 22.46 6.49 -38.92
C GLY A 147 21.09 6.26 -39.58
N THR A 148 21.03 5.82 -40.84
CA THR A 148 19.76 5.49 -41.51
C THR A 148 19.26 4.09 -41.15
N LEU A 149 17.94 3.90 -41.09
CA LEU A 149 17.35 2.62 -40.75
C LEU A 149 17.50 1.62 -41.92
N ARG A 150 18.02 0.43 -41.64
CA ARG A 150 18.16 -0.64 -42.63
C ARG A 150 16.83 -1.37 -42.81
N ASP A 151 16.39 -1.52 -44.05
CA ASP A 151 15.08 -2.07 -44.38
C ASP A 151 15.15 -3.40 -45.12
N ASN A 152 15.32 -4.48 -44.35
CA ASN A 152 15.37 -5.84 -44.90
C ASN A 152 13.97 -6.48 -45.06
N LEU A 153 12.91 -5.82 -44.57
CA LEU A 153 11.54 -6.36 -44.59
C LEU A 153 10.65 -5.73 -45.67
N LYS A 154 11.14 -4.67 -46.34
CA LYS A 154 10.49 -4.05 -47.50
C LYS A 154 9.87 -5.03 -48.49
N PRO A 155 10.56 -6.09 -48.98
CA PRO A 155 9.96 -6.97 -49.98
C PRO A 155 8.68 -7.68 -49.50
N TYR A 156 8.62 -8.01 -48.21
CA TYR A 156 7.45 -8.65 -47.59
C TYR A 156 6.35 -7.64 -47.27
N ALA A 157 6.70 -6.45 -46.80
CA ALA A 157 5.74 -5.37 -46.59
C ALA A 157 5.06 -4.94 -47.91
N GLU A 158 5.83 -4.74 -48.97
CA GLU A 158 5.31 -4.39 -50.30
C GLU A 158 4.51 -5.54 -50.93
N SER A 159 4.90 -6.80 -50.71
CA SER A 159 4.11 -7.94 -51.18
C SER A 159 2.79 -8.08 -50.44
N MET A 160 2.75 -7.80 -49.13
CA MET A 160 1.52 -7.76 -48.36
C MET A 160 0.61 -6.61 -48.80
N LYS A 161 1.17 -5.41 -49.07
CA LYS A 161 0.44 -4.27 -49.66
C LYS A 161 -0.16 -4.64 -51.02
N ALA A 162 0.61 -5.31 -51.87
CA ALA A 162 0.14 -5.75 -53.18
C ALA A 162 -1.04 -6.74 -53.05
N VAL A 163 -0.94 -7.72 -52.15
CA VAL A 163 -2.06 -8.65 -51.86
C VAL A 163 -3.27 -7.92 -51.28
N ALA A 164 -3.05 -6.93 -50.41
CA ALA A 164 -4.13 -6.13 -49.84
C ALA A 164 -4.91 -5.36 -50.90
N ALA A 165 -4.19 -4.72 -51.83
CA ALA A 165 -4.75 -4.03 -52.98
C ALA A 165 -5.46 -4.99 -53.95
N GLU A 166 -4.83 -6.11 -54.28
CA GLU A 166 -5.37 -7.17 -55.16
C GLU A 166 -6.72 -7.69 -54.64
N LEU A 167 -6.77 -8.06 -53.35
CA LEU A 167 -7.95 -8.67 -52.74
C LEU A 167 -8.95 -7.66 -52.17
N LYS A 168 -8.65 -6.36 -52.24
CA LYS A 168 -9.42 -5.27 -51.64
C LYS A 168 -9.71 -5.54 -50.16
N VAL A 169 -8.66 -5.87 -49.40
CA VAL A 169 -8.74 -6.10 -47.95
C VAL A 169 -8.06 -4.94 -47.22
N ALA A 170 -8.57 -4.57 -46.03
CA ALA A 170 -7.99 -3.49 -45.25
C ALA A 170 -6.55 -3.81 -44.85
N LEU A 171 -5.71 -2.77 -44.84
CA LEU A 171 -4.30 -2.85 -44.48
C LEU A 171 -3.98 -1.81 -43.40
N ILE A 172 -3.26 -2.25 -42.36
CA ILE A 172 -2.59 -1.38 -41.40
C ILE A 172 -1.10 -1.39 -41.76
N ASP A 173 -0.58 -0.25 -42.24
CA ASP A 173 0.82 -0.13 -42.66
C ASP A 173 1.75 0.13 -41.46
N LEU A 174 1.89 -0.88 -40.61
CA LEU A 174 2.75 -0.84 -39.44
C LEU A 174 4.24 -0.75 -39.82
N HIS A 175 4.63 -1.25 -40.99
CA HIS A 175 5.96 -1.07 -41.54
C HIS A 175 6.32 0.41 -41.66
N ALA A 176 5.53 1.21 -42.41
CA ALA A 176 5.78 2.64 -42.54
C ALA A 176 5.77 3.36 -41.17
N ALA A 177 4.74 3.10 -40.34
CA ALA A 177 4.59 3.79 -39.05
C ALA A 177 5.72 3.47 -38.05
N SER A 178 6.19 2.22 -38.01
CA SER A 178 7.32 1.83 -37.17
C SER A 178 8.65 2.37 -37.70
N GLY A 179 8.82 2.44 -39.02
CA GLY A 179 9.99 3.04 -39.65
C GLY A 179 10.17 4.52 -39.28
N GLU A 180 9.09 5.30 -39.35
CA GLU A 180 9.08 6.70 -38.91
C GLU A 180 9.46 6.86 -37.42
N LEU A 181 8.85 6.03 -36.55
CA LEU A 181 9.14 6.04 -35.12
C LEU A 181 10.62 5.73 -34.84
N PHE A 182 11.14 4.67 -35.44
CA PHE A 182 12.52 4.22 -35.17
C PHE A 182 13.55 5.19 -35.76
N ALA A 183 13.31 5.73 -36.96
CA ALA A 183 14.17 6.75 -37.56
C ALA A 183 14.23 8.01 -36.70
N LYS A 184 13.09 8.48 -36.18
CA LYS A 184 13.03 9.66 -35.31
C LYS A 184 13.79 9.48 -33.99
N LEU A 185 13.79 8.28 -33.43
CA LEU A 185 14.46 7.97 -32.17
C LEU A 185 15.99 7.83 -32.32
N GLY A 186 16.46 7.38 -33.49
CA GLY A 186 17.87 7.04 -33.72
C GLY A 186 18.32 5.77 -32.98
N GLU A 187 19.46 5.21 -33.36
CA GLU A 187 19.93 3.90 -32.91
C GLU A 187 19.95 3.73 -31.38
N LYS A 188 20.63 4.64 -30.67
CA LYS A 188 20.80 4.55 -29.21
C LYS A 188 19.47 4.57 -28.45
N SER A 189 18.53 5.43 -28.85
CA SER A 189 17.25 5.53 -28.15
C SER A 189 16.33 4.34 -28.42
N ASN A 190 16.55 3.60 -29.52
CA ASN A 190 15.76 2.41 -29.84
C ASN A 190 16.07 1.22 -28.91
N GLU A 191 17.22 1.20 -28.21
CA GLU A 191 17.57 0.15 -27.24
C GLU A 191 16.52 0.02 -26.13
N GLN A 192 15.84 1.11 -25.78
CA GLN A 192 14.78 1.12 -24.76
C GLN A 192 13.57 0.24 -25.11
N PHE A 193 13.45 -0.20 -26.37
CA PHE A 193 12.38 -1.09 -26.83
C PHE A 193 12.81 -2.55 -26.90
N ALA A 194 14.10 -2.85 -26.77
CA ALA A 194 14.61 -4.22 -26.84
C ALA A 194 14.34 -4.98 -25.54
N ASN A 195 14.03 -6.28 -25.65
CA ASN A 195 13.97 -7.21 -24.52
C ASN A 195 15.34 -7.38 -23.84
N LYS A 196 16.44 -7.24 -24.60
CA LYS A 196 17.82 -7.34 -24.11
C LYS A 196 18.77 -6.54 -24.99
N PRO A 197 19.94 -6.13 -24.48
CA PRO A 197 20.94 -5.42 -25.28
C PRO A 197 21.28 -6.16 -26.58
N GLY A 198 21.33 -5.43 -27.69
CA GLY A 198 21.66 -5.96 -29.01
C GLY A 198 20.52 -6.68 -29.76
N ASP A 199 19.36 -6.92 -29.15
CA ASP A 199 18.21 -7.49 -29.87
C ASP A 199 17.43 -6.41 -30.64
N ALA A 200 17.64 -6.39 -31.96
CA ALA A 200 17.00 -5.43 -32.86
C ALA A 200 15.57 -5.83 -33.28
N THR A 201 15.06 -6.97 -32.83
CA THR A 201 13.77 -7.53 -33.31
C THR A 201 12.76 -7.63 -32.18
N HIS A 202 13.08 -8.34 -31.11
CA HIS A 202 12.14 -8.65 -30.04
C HIS A 202 11.96 -7.46 -29.09
N PHE A 203 10.73 -7.29 -28.62
CA PHE A 203 10.36 -6.14 -27.80
C PHE A 203 10.30 -6.51 -26.32
N ASN A 204 10.68 -5.57 -25.46
CA ASN A 204 10.18 -5.53 -24.09
C ASN A 204 8.72 -5.01 -24.07
N GLU A 205 8.10 -4.93 -22.89
CA GLU A 205 6.74 -4.42 -22.76
C GLU A 205 6.53 -3.03 -23.38
N ARG A 206 7.50 -2.13 -23.23
CA ARG A 206 7.40 -0.78 -23.77
C ARG A 206 7.36 -0.79 -25.30
N GLY A 207 8.24 -1.58 -25.93
CA GLY A 207 8.27 -1.73 -27.38
C GLY A 207 7.00 -2.37 -27.94
N ALA A 208 6.49 -3.41 -27.27
CA ALA A 208 5.26 -4.09 -27.68
C ALA A 208 4.04 -3.17 -27.61
N ARG A 209 3.93 -2.36 -26.54
CA ARG A 209 2.87 -1.35 -26.40
C ARG A 209 2.96 -0.28 -27.49
N ALA A 210 4.16 0.20 -27.82
CA ALA A 210 4.35 1.18 -28.88
C ALA A 210 3.87 0.64 -30.25
N MET A 211 4.18 -0.63 -30.56
CA MET A 211 3.68 -1.25 -31.80
C MET A 211 2.16 -1.41 -31.77
N ALA A 212 1.59 -1.85 -30.65
CA ALA A 212 0.14 -1.97 -30.50
C ALA A 212 -0.56 -0.61 -30.66
N GLU A 213 -0.02 0.47 -30.11
CA GLU A 213 -0.54 1.83 -30.28
C GLU A 213 -0.60 2.25 -31.77
N LEU A 214 0.46 1.96 -32.55
CA LEU A 214 0.47 2.23 -33.98
C LEU A 214 -0.60 1.44 -34.73
N VAL A 215 -0.79 0.16 -34.38
CA VAL A 215 -1.88 -0.67 -34.95
C VAL A 215 -3.24 -0.10 -34.58
N MET A 216 -3.44 0.21 -33.31
CA MET A 216 -4.71 0.68 -32.77
C MET A 216 -5.11 2.07 -33.27
N ARG A 217 -4.15 2.89 -33.71
CA ARG A 217 -4.43 4.19 -34.35
C ARG A 217 -5.13 4.04 -35.70
N GLU A 218 -4.75 3.01 -36.48
CA GLU A 218 -5.30 2.78 -37.81
C GLU A 218 -6.46 1.78 -37.81
N LEU A 219 -6.57 0.93 -36.79
CA LEU A 219 -7.62 -0.08 -36.66
C LEU A 219 -9.05 0.48 -36.79
N PRO A 220 -9.41 1.65 -36.22
CA PRO A 220 -10.72 2.26 -36.42
C PRO A 220 -11.07 2.56 -37.88
N LYS A 221 -10.07 2.86 -38.72
CA LYS A 221 -10.26 3.11 -40.15
C LYS A 221 -10.43 1.80 -40.91
N ALA A 222 -9.74 0.74 -40.47
CA ALA A 222 -9.79 -0.59 -41.07
C ALA A 222 -11.07 -1.38 -40.70
N GLU A 223 -11.61 -1.20 -39.50
CA GLU A 223 -12.86 -1.81 -39.02
C GLU A 223 -13.66 -0.81 -38.16
N PRO A 224 -14.63 -0.10 -38.76
CA PRO A 224 -15.40 0.94 -38.08
C PRO A 224 -16.19 0.46 -36.86
N ARG A 225 -16.58 -0.84 -36.78
CA ARG A 225 -17.24 -1.39 -35.58
C ARG A 225 -16.33 -1.29 -34.37
N LEU A 226 -15.05 -1.61 -34.54
CA LEU A 226 -14.04 -1.44 -33.50
C LEU A 226 -13.79 0.03 -33.22
N GLY A 227 -13.81 0.91 -34.23
CA GLY A 227 -13.65 2.35 -34.07
C GLY A 227 -14.64 3.01 -33.10
N LYS A 228 -15.89 2.54 -33.02
CA LYS A 228 -16.88 3.00 -32.03
C LYS A 228 -16.54 2.58 -30.59
N LEU A 229 -15.72 1.55 -30.44
CA LEU A 229 -15.34 0.97 -29.16
C LEU A 229 -13.95 1.42 -28.71
N VAL A 230 -13.06 1.81 -29.63
CA VAL A 230 -11.75 2.37 -29.27
C VAL A 230 -11.96 3.70 -28.55
N ARG A 231 -11.67 3.76 -27.25
CA ARG A 231 -11.60 5.02 -26.50
C ARG A 231 -10.31 5.76 -26.85
N LEU A 232 -10.26 6.42 -28.00
CA LEU A 232 -9.39 7.58 -28.17
C LEU A 232 -10.14 8.81 -27.65
N SER A 233 -10.53 8.85 -26.37
CA SER A 233 -10.93 10.14 -25.80
C SER A 233 -9.67 10.98 -25.62
N SER A 234 -9.62 12.17 -26.18
CA SER A 234 -8.55 13.14 -25.91
C SER A 234 -8.76 13.90 -24.59
N SER A 235 -9.73 13.45 -23.78
CA SER A 235 -10.14 14.14 -22.55
C SER A 235 -9.08 13.98 -21.48
N THR A 236 -8.47 15.08 -21.07
CA THR A 236 -7.68 15.17 -19.86
C THR A 236 -8.52 15.73 -18.72
N SER A 237 -8.20 15.39 -17.49
CA SER A 237 -8.81 15.96 -16.29
C SER A 237 -7.72 16.29 -15.28
N ASP A 238 -7.98 17.30 -14.46
CA ASP A 238 -7.02 17.87 -13.55
C ASP A 238 -7.48 17.63 -12.10
N VAL A 239 -6.54 17.26 -11.23
CA VAL A 239 -6.72 17.15 -9.79
C VAL A 239 -5.82 18.19 -9.12
N ALA A 240 -6.41 19.06 -8.31
CA ALA A 240 -5.66 20.01 -7.51
C ALA A 240 -4.96 19.28 -6.35
N ILE A 241 -3.65 19.52 -6.22
CA ILE A 241 -2.79 18.96 -5.18
C ILE A 241 -2.14 20.11 -4.42
N SER A 242 -2.10 20.03 -3.10
CA SER A 242 -1.36 20.98 -2.27
C SER A 242 -0.30 20.28 -1.45
N VAL A 243 0.85 20.93 -1.27
CA VAL A 243 1.95 20.48 -0.42
C VAL A 243 2.28 21.61 0.54
N THR A 244 2.13 21.38 1.84
CA THR A 244 2.47 22.36 2.89
C THR A 244 3.71 21.90 3.63
N GLU A 245 4.68 22.80 3.82
CA GLU A 245 5.85 22.59 4.67
C GLU A 245 5.48 22.84 6.14
N PRO A 246 5.53 21.81 7.02
CA PRO A 246 5.00 21.93 8.38
C PRO A 246 6.04 22.30 9.45
N SER A 247 7.33 22.12 9.17
CA SER A 247 8.38 22.13 10.19
C SER A 247 9.08 23.49 10.37
N GLY A 248 8.79 24.45 9.49
CA GLY A 248 9.51 25.72 9.42
C GLY A 248 10.89 25.61 8.77
N ALA A 249 11.20 24.50 8.10
CA ALA A 249 12.46 24.26 7.41
C ALA A 249 12.28 24.33 5.89
N ALA A 250 13.04 25.21 5.23
CA ALA A 250 13.04 25.27 3.77
C ALA A 250 13.61 23.97 3.16
N ARG A 251 12.97 23.45 2.11
CA ARG A 251 13.34 22.18 1.47
C ARG A 251 13.57 22.38 -0.02
N ARG A 252 14.64 21.78 -0.55
CA ARG A 252 15.02 21.89 -1.97
C ARG A 252 15.10 20.51 -2.61
N GLY A 253 14.46 20.34 -3.76
CA GLY A 253 14.32 19.07 -4.46
C GLY A 253 13.81 17.96 -3.54
N TRP A 254 13.02 18.31 -2.51
CA TRP A 254 12.72 17.39 -1.42
C TRP A 254 11.79 16.28 -1.92
N PRO A 255 12.06 15.01 -1.63
CA PRO A 255 11.21 13.92 -2.07
C PRO A 255 9.86 13.97 -1.40
N VAL A 256 8.82 13.79 -2.20
CA VAL A 256 7.44 13.72 -1.76
C VAL A 256 6.82 12.44 -2.31
N THR A 257 6.18 11.69 -1.42
CA THR A 257 5.48 10.46 -1.75
C THR A 257 4.12 10.45 -1.09
N SER A 258 3.06 10.27 -1.88
CA SER A 258 1.73 9.96 -1.34
C SER A 258 0.80 9.37 -2.39
N GLY A 259 -0.21 8.64 -1.93
CA GLY A 259 -1.26 8.12 -2.79
C GLY A 259 -2.40 9.10 -2.99
N ILE A 260 -2.85 9.24 -4.23
CA ILE A 260 -4.04 9.99 -4.61
C ILE A 260 -5.13 9.00 -5.06
N PRO A 261 -6.36 9.10 -4.53
CA PRO A 261 -7.44 8.21 -4.91
C PRO A 261 -8.00 8.58 -6.29
N PHE A 262 -8.55 7.60 -7.01
CA PHE A 262 -9.24 7.78 -8.28
C PHE A 262 -10.56 7.02 -8.32
N ALA A 263 -11.60 7.62 -8.89
CA ALA A 263 -12.88 6.95 -9.13
C ALA A 263 -12.75 5.83 -10.16
N GLN A 264 -13.63 4.84 -10.05
CA GLN A 264 -13.71 3.72 -10.99
C GLN A 264 -13.88 4.22 -12.44
N GLY A 265 -13.07 3.66 -13.33
CA GLY A 265 -13.08 3.96 -14.76
C GLY A 265 -12.38 5.26 -15.18
N VAL A 266 -11.85 6.06 -14.24
CA VAL A 266 -11.26 7.38 -14.53
C VAL A 266 -9.83 7.28 -15.05
N LEU A 267 -8.96 6.51 -14.39
CA LEU A 267 -7.56 6.33 -14.80
C LEU A 267 -7.28 4.85 -15.01
N ARG A 268 -6.91 4.43 -16.23
CA ARG A 268 -6.61 3.01 -16.52
C ARG A 268 -5.13 2.68 -16.38
N ASP A 269 -4.30 3.51 -16.99
CA ASP A 269 -2.84 3.40 -16.98
C ASP A 269 -2.27 4.45 -16.02
N ASP A 270 -1.51 4.01 -15.03
CA ASP A 270 -0.88 4.88 -14.03
C ASP A 270 0.18 5.81 -14.65
N ARG A 271 0.63 5.52 -15.87
CA ARG A 271 1.61 6.33 -16.59
C ARG A 271 1.01 7.53 -17.31
N ASN A 272 -0.31 7.58 -17.40
CA ASN A 272 -1.08 8.63 -18.06
C ASN A 272 -1.43 9.77 -17.09
N ALA A 273 -0.42 10.23 -16.34
CA ALA A 273 -0.54 11.30 -15.36
C ALA A 273 0.74 12.15 -15.37
N VAL A 274 0.61 13.48 -15.33
CA VAL A 274 1.71 14.46 -15.26
C VAL A 274 1.37 15.50 -14.20
N LEU A 275 2.39 15.93 -13.45
CA LEU A 275 2.24 16.96 -12.43
C LEU A 275 2.74 18.30 -12.99
N PHE A 276 2.03 19.38 -12.68
CA PHE A 276 2.38 20.74 -13.10
C PHE A 276 2.42 21.68 -11.89
N THR A 277 3.33 22.65 -11.92
CA THR A 277 3.31 23.82 -11.04
C THR A 277 2.23 24.81 -11.48
N SER A 278 1.91 25.79 -10.63
CA SER A 278 0.91 26.82 -10.91
C SER A 278 1.24 27.72 -12.11
N ASP A 279 2.52 27.85 -12.46
CA ASP A 279 3.00 28.56 -13.66
C ASP A 279 3.04 27.67 -14.92
N GLY A 280 2.56 26.42 -14.83
CA GLY A 280 2.41 25.51 -15.96
C GLY A 280 3.66 24.70 -16.33
N GLN A 281 4.71 24.74 -15.51
CA GLN A 281 5.90 23.90 -15.73
C GLN A 281 5.64 22.46 -15.29
N SER A 282 6.08 21.49 -16.10
CA SER A 282 5.96 20.08 -15.73
C SER A 282 6.94 19.72 -14.62
N VAL A 283 6.46 19.04 -13.59
CA VAL A 283 7.26 18.45 -12.53
C VAL A 283 7.53 16.98 -12.88
N PRO A 284 8.80 16.52 -12.85
CA PRO A 284 9.11 15.10 -12.99
C PRO A 284 8.27 14.26 -12.03
N LEU A 285 7.60 13.24 -12.58
CA LEU A 285 6.67 12.41 -11.83
C LEU A 285 6.87 10.93 -12.12
N GLN A 286 7.13 10.17 -11.07
CA GLN A 286 7.06 8.71 -11.04
C GLN A 286 5.73 8.31 -10.41
N THR A 287 5.12 7.25 -10.93
CA THR A 287 3.83 6.76 -10.45
C THR A 287 3.79 5.24 -10.33
N GLU A 288 2.93 4.74 -9.45
CA GLU A 288 2.62 3.32 -9.31
C GLU A 288 1.14 3.15 -8.91
N ALA A 289 0.41 2.26 -9.59
CA ALA A 289 -0.92 1.84 -9.13
C ALA A 289 -0.80 0.91 -7.91
N LEU A 290 -1.22 1.39 -6.72
CA LEU A 290 -1.18 0.61 -5.47
C LEU A 290 -2.38 -0.32 -5.30
N ALA A 291 -3.52 0.06 -5.87
CA ALA A 291 -4.75 -0.72 -5.88
C ALA A 291 -5.56 -0.42 -7.13
N ARG A 292 -6.37 -1.39 -7.57
CA ARG A 292 -7.23 -1.27 -8.75
C ARG A 292 -8.68 -1.60 -8.40
N TRP A 293 -9.60 -0.98 -9.12
CA TRP A 293 -11.01 -1.34 -9.15
C TRP A 293 -11.23 -2.65 -9.90
N PRO A 294 -12.39 -3.31 -9.73
CA PRO A 294 -12.71 -4.55 -10.47
C PRO A 294 -12.67 -4.41 -11.99
N ASP A 295 -12.85 -3.21 -12.55
CA ASP A 295 -12.77 -2.96 -13.99
C ASP A 295 -11.32 -2.77 -14.50
N GLY A 296 -10.33 -2.91 -13.62
CA GLY A 296 -8.90 -2.75 -13.89
C GLY A 296 -8.38 -1.31 -13.79
N SER A 297 -9.25 -0.31 -13.61
CA SER A 297 -8.83 1.08 -13.42
C SER A 297 -8.11 1.28 -12.08
N VAL A 298 -7.23 2.27 -12.01
CA VAL A 298 -6.48 2.65 -10.81
C VAL A 298 -7.47 3.17 -9.76
N ARG A 299 -7.38 2.61 -8.55
CA ARG A 299 -8.10 3.08 -7.36
C ARG A 299 -7.24 4.01 -6.52
N TRP A 300 -5.97 3.66 -6.35
CA TRP A 300 -4.98 4.46 -5.63
C TRP A 300 -3.70 4.58 -6.47
N LEU A 301 -3.30 5.81 -6.76
CA LEU A 301 -2.10 6.16 -7.53
C LEU A 301 -1.04 6.74 -6.60
N LEU A 302 0.06 6.03 -6.38
CA LEU A 302 1.22 6.59 -5.69
C LEU A 302 1.90 7.60 -6.60
N LEU A 303 2.17 8.79 -6.07
CA LEU A 303 2.98 9.81 -6.70
C LEU A 303 4.35 9.85 -6.00
N ASP A 304 5.43 9.84 -6.78
CA ASP A 304 6.79 10.13 -6.34
C ASP A 304 7.30 11.32 -7.16
N PHE A 305 7.57 12.44 -6.49
CA PHE A 305 8.11 13.64 -7.12
C PHE A 305 9.01 14.42 -6.16
N GLN A 306 9.64 15.49 -6.65
CA GLN A 306 10.49 16.36 -5.85
C GLN A 306 10.02 17.80 -5.96
N VAL A 307 10.09 18.55 -4.85
CA VAL A 307 9.60 19.93 -4.81
C VAL A 307 10.53 20.84 -4.01
N ASP A 308 10.68 22.08 -4.49
CA ASP A 308 11.21 23.19 -3.70
C ASP A 308 10.07 23.85 -2.95
N VAL A 309 10.21 24.00 -1.63
CA VAL A 309 9.23 24.65 -0.76
C VAL A 309 9.94 25.43 0.34
N ALA A 310 9.60 26.70 0.50
CA ALA A 310 10.12 27.54 1.57
C ALA A 310 9.52 27.13 2.92
N ALA A 311 10.14 27.58 4.01
CA ALA A 311 9.65 27.34 5.36
C ALA A 311 8.19 27.82 5.50
N ASN A 312 7.31 26.95 5.99
CA ASN A 312 5.87 27.22 6.15
C ASN A 312 5.10 27.53 4.84
N GLU A 313 5.69 27.34 3.65
CA GLU A 313 5.02 27.59 2.38
C GLU A 313 3.99 26.49 2.09
N LYS A 314 2.84 26.89 1.53
CA LYS A 314 1.88 26.00 0.87
C LYS A 314 2.00 26.15 -0.65
N LYS A 315 2.42 25.09 -1.32
CA LYS A 315 2.57 25.03 -2.78
C LYS A 315 1.40 24.30 -3.43
N LEU A 316 0.88 24.88 -4.52
CA LEU A 316 -0.21 24.30 -5.30
C LEU A 316 0.34 23.67 -6.59
N LEU A 317 -0.14 22.47 -6.90
CA LEU A 317 0.24 21.67 -8.05
C LEU A 317 -1.02 21.11 -8.72
N THR A 318 -0.93 20.78 -10.00
CA THR A 318 -2.02 20.18 -10.77
C THR A 318 -1.59 18.84 -11.31
N LEU A 319 -2.25 17.76 -10.87
CA LEU A 319 -2.10 16.43 -11.45
C LEU A 319 -3.08 16.27 -12.62
N ARG A 320 -2.55 16.40 -13.84
CA ARG A 320 -3.30 16.16 -15.07
C ARG A 320 -3.22 14.70 -15.45
N HIS A 321 -4.36 14.07 -15.73
CA HIS A 321 -4.43 12.67 -16.11
C HIS A 321 -5.37 12.43 -17.29
N GLY A 322 -5.18 11.30 -17.98
CA GLY A 322 -6.03 10.86 -19.09
C GLY A 322 -5.27 10.17 -20.21
N PRO A 323 -5.96 9.43 -21.09
CA PRO A 323 -5.35 8.66 -22.19
C PRO A 323 -4.44 9.48 -23.12
N ALA A 324 -4.66 10.79 -23.28
CA ALA A 324 -3.81 11.68 -24.09
C ALA A 324 -2.59 12.25 -23.34
N VAL A 325 -2.49 12.02 -22.03
CA VAL A 325 -1.37 12.51 -21.21
C VAL A 325 -0.16 11.61 -21.41
N SER A 326 0.97 12.21 -21.82
CA SER A 326 2.27 11.55 -21.89
C SER A 326 3.25 12.23 -20.94
N ARG A 327 4.03 11.43 -20.22
CA ARG A 327 5.01 11.94 -19.26
C ARG A 327 6.30 12.36 -19.96
N PRO A 328 6.88 13.52 -19.60
CA PRO A 328 8.21 13.87 -20.06
C PRO A 328 9.25 12.91 -19.49
N LEU A 329 10.36 12.74 -20.20
CA LEU A 329 11.52 12.00 -19.69
C LEU A 329 12.13 12.73 -18.50
N VAL A 330 12.56 11.98 -17.50
CA VAL A 330 13.31 12.51 -16.36
C VAL A 330 14.80 12.50 -16.72
N PRO A 331 15.47 13.66 -16.83
CA PRO A 331 16.92 13.70 -17.05
C PRO A 331 17.65 13.11 -15.84
N ASP A 332 18.81 12.49 -16.04
CA ASP A 332 19.66 11.96 -14.95
C ASP A 332 18.89 11.18 -13.86
N PRO A 333 18.22 10.07 -14.23
CA PRO A 333 17.40 9.31 -13.29
C PRO A 333 18.28 8.60 -12.25
N VAL A 334 17.67 8.22 -11.11
CA VAL A 334 18.29 7.24 -10.20
C VAL A 334 18.56 5.95 -10.98
N ARG A 335 19.74 5.36 -10.78
CA ARG A 335 20.12 4.09 -11.39
C ARG A 335 20.32 3.05 -10.29
N VAL A 336 19.79 1.86 -10.50
CA VAL A 336 20.00 0.71 -9.63
C VAL A 336 20.38 -0.49 -10.47
N GLY A 337 21.39 -1.23 -10.03
CA GLY A 337 21.86 -2.43 -10.71
C GLY A 337 22.34 -3.46 -9.70
N THR A 338 22.10 -4.74 -9.99
CA THR A 338 22.59 -5.85 -9.16
C THR A 338 23.51 -6.73 -9.99
N ARG A 339 24.71 -6.99 -9.48
CA ARG A 339 25.71 -7.87 -10.10
C ARG A 339 26.54 -8.52 -8.99
N ASP A 340 26.87 -9.79 -9.13
CA ASP A 340 27.78 -10.51 -8.22
C ASP A 340 27.40 -10.34 -6.74
N ARG A 341 26.10 -10.48 -6.43
CA ARG A 341 25.51 -10.34 -5.07
C ARG A 341 25.71 -8.94 -4.43
N ARG A 342 26.03 -7.94 -5.25
CA ARG A 342 26.10 -6.53 -4.86
C ARG A 342 25.04 -5.73 -5.61
N THR A 343 24.39 -4.83 -4.90
CA THR A 343 23.41 -3.89 -5.47
C THR A 343 23.95 -2.47 -5.33
N THR A 344 24.18 -1.79 -6.45
CA THR A 344 24.63 -0.41 -6.51
C THR A 344 23.45 0.51 -6.83
N ILE A 345 23.34 1.60 -6.09
CA ILE A 345 22.35 2.67 -6.30
C ILE A 345 23.11 3.97 -6.52
N ASP A 346 22.80 4.68 -7.61
CA ASP A 346 23.41 5.95 -7.98
C ASP A 346 22.31 7.01 -8.13
N THR A 347 22.36 8.06 -7.30
CA THR A 347 21.40 9.18 -7.34
C THR A 347 21.90 10.36 -8.16
N GLY A 348 23.14 10.34 -8.64
CA GLY A 348 23.85 11.48 -9.22
C GLY A 348 24.58 12.36 -8.20
N GLN A 349 24.19 12.35 -6.93
CA GLN A 349 24.89 13.02 -5.82
C GLN A 349 25.44 12.02 -4.78
N LEU A 350 25.04 10.75 -4.90
CA LEU A 350 25.37 9.68 -3.98
C LEU A 350 25.50 8.37 -4.75
N ARG A 351 26.56 7.60 -4.48
CA ARG A 351 26.63 6.19 -4.84
C ARG A 351 26.64 5.34 -3.58
N LEU A 352 25.69 4.41 -3.46
CA LEU A 352 25.58 3.45 -2.37
C LEU A 352 25.75 2.03 -2.91
N GLU A 353 26.53 1.20 -2.23
CA GLU A 353 26.67 -0.23 -2.55
C GLU A 353 26.23 -1.09 -1.36
N LEU A 354 25.37 -2.08 -1.64
CA LEU A 354 24.90 -3.07 -0.68
C LEU A 354 25.47 -4.43 -1.05
N ASN A 355 26.16 -5.08 -0.11
CA ASN A 355 26.71 -6.43 -0.28
C ASN A 355 25.82 -7.46 0.42
N ALA A 356 25.30 -8.45 -0.31
CA ALA A 356 24.47 -9.49 0.26
C ALA A 356 25.25 -10.47 1.15
N ASP A 357 26.57 -10.60 1.00
CA ASP A 357 27.38 -11.54 1.81
C ASP A 357 27.96 -10.92 3.08
N GLY A 358 27.89 -9.59 3.20
CA GLY A 358 28.36 -8.83 4.35
C GLY A 358 27.53 -7.55 4.46
N PHE A 359 26.25 -7.69 4.83
CA PHE A 359 25.32 -6.58 4.77
C PHE A 359 25.60 -5.54 5.86
N ASN A 360 25.95 -4.33 5.41
CA ASN A 360 26.05 -3.13 6.21
C ASN A 360 25.30 -2.00 5.46
N PRO A 361 24.21 -1.43 6.03
CA PRO A 361 23.36 -0.45 5.33
C PRO A 361 24.12 0.77 4.80
N PHE A 362 25.18 1.19 5.49
CA PHE A 362 25.98 2.37 5.16
C PHE A 362 27.47 2.03 5.05
N GLY A 363 27.80 0.77 4.77
CA GLY A 363 29.19 0.31 4.76
C GLY A 363 30.01 0.83 3.57
N ALA A 364 29.36 1.25 2.49
CA ALA A 364 30.03 1.67 1.26
C ALA A 364 29.22 2.77 0.56
N VAL A 365 29.58 4.02 0.86
CA VAL A 365 28.95 5.23 0.32
C VAL A 365 30.01 6.17 -0.24
N TRP A 366 29.77 6.70 -1.43
CA TRP A 366 30.59 7.70 -2.10
C TRP A 366 29.77 8.95 -2.42
N THR A 367 30.42 10.09 -2.33
CA THR A 367 29.90 11.40 -2.76
C THR A 367 31.03 12.15 -3.47
N ASP A 368 30.70 13.24 -4.17
CA ASP A 368 31.70 14.12 -4.76
C ASP A 368 32.36 14.94 -3.64
N LEU A 369 33.54 14.51 -3.20
CA LEU A 369 34.26 15.12 -2.07
C LEU A 369 35.12 16.30 -2.51
N ASN A 370 35.48 16.36 -3.79
CA ASN A 370 36.35 17.40 -4.34
C ASN A 370 35.57 18.53 -5.07
N GLY A 371 34.29 18.32 -5.36
CA GLY A 371 33.39 19.28 -6.00
C GLY A 371 33.52 19.37 -7.52
N ASP A 372 34.09 18.38 -8.20
CA ASP A 372 34.30 18.38 -9.66
C ASP A 372 33.08 17.90 -10.48
N GLY A 373 32.00 17.52 -9.79
CA GLY A 373 30.77 17.02 -10.37
C GLY A 373 30.78 15.53 -10.71
N LYS A 374 31.79 14.77 -10.28
CA LYS A 374 31.90 13.32 -10.48
C LYS A 374 32.12 12.61 -9.14
N ILE A 375 31.70 11.35 -9.09
CA ILE A 375 31.92 10.49 -7.92
C ILE A 375 32.97 9.43 -8.30
N ALA A 376 34.20 9.68 -7.89
CA ALA A 376 35.34 8.80 -8.09
C ALA A 376 35.44 7.72 -6.98
N SER A 377 36.19 6.66 -7.27
CA SER A 377 36.31 5.51 -6.36
C SER A 377 37.06 5.83 -5.05
N ASP A 378 37.93 6.84 -5.07
CA ASP A 378 38.72 7.34 -3.95
C ASP A 378 37.99 8.43 -3.13
N GLU A 379 36.72 8.69 -3.44
CA GLU A 379 35.86 9.65 -2.72
C GLU A 379 34.86 8.96 -1.78
N ARG A 380 35.31 7.86 -1.17
CA ARG A 380 34.49 7.09 -0.24
C ARG A 380 34.31 7.85 1.07
N VAL A 381 33.06 7.96 1.52
CA VAL A 381 32.69 8.62 2.78
C VAL A 381 32.66 7.63 3.94
N THR A 382 32.10 6.44 3.72
CA THR A 382 31.89 5.46 4.80
C THR A 382 32.64 4.14 4.60
N GLY A 383 33.15 3.61 5.70
CA GLY A 383 33.84 2.33 5.78
C GLY A 383 32.94 1.21 6.30
N SER A 384 33.29 -0.03 5.94
CA SER A 384 32.57 -1.24 6.37
C SER A 384 32.99 -1.75 7.75
N ASP A 385 34.26 -1.54 8.12
CA ASP A 385 34.90 -2.23 9.24
C ASP A 385 34.36 -1.76 10.59
N GLY A 386 33.75 -2.68 11.35
CA GLY A 386 33.15 -2.37 12.65
C GLY A 386 31.90 -1.48 12.58
N GLY A 387 31.25 -1.41 11.41
CA GLY A 387 29.93 -0.82 11.19
C GLY A 387 28.86 -1.88 10.89
N GLY A 388 27.61 -1.46 10.76
CA GLY A 388 26.46 -2.33 10.47
C GLY A 388 25.48 -2.46 11.64
N LEU A 389 24.51 -3.36 11.47
CA LEU A 389 23.49 -3.65 12.48
C LEU A 389 24.01 -4.70 13.44
N PHE A 390 23.72 -4.55 14.72
CA PHE A 390 24.18 -5.49 15.74
C PHE A 390 23.19 -5.71 16.88
N VAL A 391 23.35 -6.84 17.56
CA VAL A 391 22.70 -7.19 18.82
C VAL A 391 23.78 -7.70 19.78
N ARG A 392 23.74 -7.26 21.04
CA ARG A 392 24.52 -7.86 22.14
C ARG A 392 23.59 -8.53 23.14
N ASP A 393 23.90 -9.77 23.47
CA ASP A 393 23.18 -10.49 24.51
C ASP A 393 23.66 -10.08 25.93
N PRO A 394 23.01 -10.55 27.01
CA PRO A 394 23.40 -10.23 28.38
C PRO A 394 24.82 -10.71 28.77
N SER A 395 25.38 -11.68 28.04
CA SER A 395 26.77 -12.15 28.21
C SER A 395 27.79 -11.30 27.44
N SER A 396 27.35 -10.22 26.78
CA SER A 396 28.13 -9.37 25.87
C SER A 396 28.57 -10.05 24.58
N ARG A 397 28.02 -11.21 24.23
CA ARG A 397 28.22 -11.84 22.92
C ARG A 397 27.51 -11.00 21.85
N ARG A 398 28.20 -10.76 20.73
CA ARG A 398 27.76 -9.84 19.67
C ARG A 398 27.36 -10.61 18.42
N PHE A 399 26.22 -10.26 17.86
CA PHE A 399 25.66 -10.78 16.63
C PHE A 399 25.52 -9.62 15.64
N GLU A 400 25.96 -9.79 14.40
CA GLU A 400 26.07 -8.70 13.42
C GLU A 400 25.42 -9.08 12.08
N SER A 401 24.95 -8.10 11.33
CA SER A 401 24.30 -8.31 10.04
C SER A 401 25.27 -8.68 8.90
N ASP A 402 26.57 -8.48 9.10
CA ASP A 402 27.61 -8.77 8.12
C ASP A 402 28.20 -10.19 8.25
N LYS A 403 27.76 -10.97 9.26
CA LYS A 403 28.22 -12.35 9.50
C LYS A 403 27.30 -13.43 8.93
N ALA A 404 26.18 -13.04 8.32
CA ALA A 404 25.29 -13.96 7.63
C ALA A 404 24.83 -13.35 6.29
N PRO A 405 24.62 -14.19 5.26
CA PRO A 405 24.07 -13.71 3.99
C PRO A 405 22.69 -13.08 4.16
N ALA A 406 22.46 -12.02 3.42
CA ALA A 406 21.19 -11.35 3.27
C ALA A 406 20.58 -11.61 1.88
N GLU A 407 19.28 -11.44 1.79
CA GLU A 407 18.54 -11.35 0.54
C GLU A 407 18.32 -9.88 0.21
N ILE A 408 18.68 -9.45 -1.01
CA ILE A 408 18.48 -8.07 -1.50
C ILE A 408 17.49 -8.10 -2.66
N VAL A 409 16.40 -7.36 -2.54
CA VAL A 409 15.33 -7.25 -3.54
C VAL A 409 15.08 -5.78 -3.87
N VAL A 410 15.15 -5.42 -5.14
CA VAL A 410 14.72 -4.10 -5.61
C VAL A 410 13.19 -4.11 -5.70
N GLU A 411 12.52 -3.53 -4.70
CA GLU A 411 11.04 -3.48 -4.63
C GLU A 411 10.45 -2.39 -5.53
N GLN A 412 11.21 -1.31 -5.76
CA GLN A 412 10.84 -0.24 -6.68
C GLN A 412 12.07 0.28 -7.41
N SER A 413 11.92 0.46 -8.72
CA SER A 413 12.94 1.06 -9.58
C SER A 413 12.28 2.05 -10.53
N GLY A 414 12.31 3.33 -10.18
CA GLY A 414 11.88 4.39 -11.07
C GLY A 414 12.86 5.56 -11.11
N PRO A 415 12.62 6.55 -11.98
CA PRO A 415 13.59 7.60 -12.27
C PRO A 415 13.84 8.58 -11.12
N LEU A 416 12.91 8.68 -10.15
CA LEU A 416 12.99 9.64 -9.05
C LEU A 416 13.30 8.97 -7.71
N ARG A 417 12.85 7.73 -7.53
CA ARG A 417 13.02 6.97 -6.29
C ARG A 417 13.24 5.50 -6.57
N VAL A 418 14.18 4.92 -5.85
CA VAL A 418 14.40 3.47 -5.74
C VAL A 418 14.13 3.03 -4.30
N CYS A 419 13.52 1.85 -4.14
CA CYS A 419 13.39 1.16 -2.85
C CYS A 419 14.05 -0.21 -2.94
N VAL A 420 15.00 -0.49 -2.05
CA VAL A 420 15.64 -1.80 -1.92
C VAL A 420 15.30 -2.39 -0.56
N ARG A 421 14.67 -3.57 -0.56
CA ARG A 421 14.43 -4.38 0.64
C ARG A 421 15.60 -5.34 0.84
N VAL A 422 16.10 -5.39 2.06
CA VAL A 422 17.10 -6.37 2.50
C VAL A 422 16.53 -7.17 3.67
N SER A 423 16.65 -8.50 3.65
CA SER A 423 16.35 -9.34 4.82
C SER A 423 17.49 -10.27 5.16
N GLY A 424 17.76 -10.42 6.46
CA GLY A 424 18.82 -11.29 6.95
C GLY A 424 18.66 -11.58 8.44
N ARG A 425 19.76 -11.96 9.08
CA ARG A 425 19.83 -12.28 10.51
C ARG A 425 21.03 -11.60 11.14
N HIS A 426 20.90 -11.16 12.38
CA HIS A 426 22.05 -10.83 13.21
C HIS A 426 22.68 -12.14 13.66
N ALA A 427 23.93 -12.40 13.27
CA ALA A 427 24.59 -13.68 13.48
C ALA A 427 26.04 -13.52 13.95
N ASP A 428 26.61 -14.62 14.43
CA ASP A 428 28.03 -14.80 14.63
C ASP A 428 28.43 -16.23 14.20
N GLU A 429 29.66 -16.65 14.50
CA GLU A 429 30.17 -17.98 14.14
C GLU A 429 29.41 -19.16 14.77
N ARG A 430 28.66 -18.95 15.86
CA ARG A 430 27.96 -20.01 16.59
C ARG A 430 26.44 -19.96 16.50
N GLY A 431 25.86 -18.99 15.78
CA GLY A 431 24.41 -18.95 15.54
C GLY A 431 23.85 -17.56 15.23
N ALA A 432 22.53 -17.45 15.26
CA ALA A 432 21.79 -16.21 15.01
C ALA A 432 20.91 -15.83 16.18
N MET A 433 20.62 -14.53 16.32
CA MET A 433 19.75 -13.99 17.36
C MET A 433 18.39 -13.57 16.77
N PHE A 434 18.30 -12.36 16.21
CA PHE A 434 17.08 -11.84 15.60
C PHE A 434 17.22 -11.74 14.09
N ARG A 435 16.15 -12.03 13.35
CA ARG A 435 16.03 -11.63 11.94
C ARG A 435 15.82 -10.11 11.82
N TYR A 436 16.20 -9.55 10.68
CA TYR A 436 15.94 -8.15 10.33
C TYR A 436 15.35 -8.00 8.93
N VAL A 437 14.65 -6.88 8.74
CA VAL A 437 14.25 -6.36 7.43
C VAL A 437 14.66 -4.89 7.37
N VAL A 438 15.38 -4.50 6.32
CA VAL A 438 15.74 -3.12 6.02
C VAL A 438 15.09 -2.70 4.71
N ARG A 439 14.53 -1.49 4.64
CA ARG A 439 14.12 -0.85 3.39
C ARG A 439 14.86 0.46 3.21
N LEU A 440 15.66 0.54 2.15
CA LEU A 440 16.45 1.72 1.80
C LEU A 440 15.79 2.45 0.63
N HIS A 441 15.43 3.70 0.85
CA HIS A 441 14.94 4.61 -0.17
C HIS A 441 16.04 5.61 -0.54
N ALA A 442 16.34 5.69 -1.83
CA ALA A 442 17.27 6.65 -2.41
C ALA A 442 16.53 7.52 -3.44
N PHE A 443 16.88 8.80 -3.48
CA PHE A 443 16.13 9.82 -4.22
C PHE A 443 17.05 10.54 -5.21
N ARG A 444 16.53 10.82 -6.41
CA ARG A 444 17.28 11.49 -7.49
C ARG A 444 17.91 12.79 -7.03
N GLY A 445 19.19 12.99 -7.31
CA GLY A 445 19.92 14.22 -7.03
C GLY A 445 20.01 14.57 -5.55
N GLN A 446 19.78 13.62 -4.63
CA GLN A 446 19.87 13.86 -3.19
C GLN A 446 21.07 13.11 -2.59
N PRO A 447 21.77 13.73 -1.62
CA PRO A 447 22.93 13.15 -0.94
C PRO A 447 22.54 12.38 0.34
N PHE A 448 21.29 11.94 0.44
CA PHE A 448 20.77 11.26 1.63
C PHE A 448 19.90 10.06 1.26
N VAL A 449 19.75 9.16 2.22
CA VAL A 449 18.86 7.99 2.12
C VAL A 449 17.99 7.87 3.36
N ARG A 450 16.79 7.32 3.17
CA ARG A 450 15.90 6.91 4.26
C ARG A 450 15.98 5.40 4.44
N CYS A 451 16.23 4.95 5.66
CA CYS A 451 16.44 3.56 6.03
C CYS A 451 15.42 3.13 7.09
N SER A 452 14.44 2.30 6.72
CA SER A 452 13.54 1.68 7.69
C SER A 452 14.16 0.36 8.15
N TYR A 453 14.57 0.27 9.42
CA TYR A 453 15.14 -0.93 10.03
C TYR A 453 14.14 -1.59 10.98
N THR A 454 13.76 -2.82 10.68
CA THR A 454 12.89 -3.66 11.51
C THR A 454 13.71 -4.82 12.09
N PHE A 455 13.67 -5.01 13.41
CA PHE A 455 14.04 -6.28 14.03
C PHE A 455 12.79 -7.12 14.32
N ILE A 456 12.91 -8.44 14.29
CA ILE A 456 11.84 -9.38 14.66
C ILE A 456 12.46 -10.44 15.58
N ASN A 457 11.89 -10.65 16.76
CA ASN A 457 12.33 -11.71 17.66
C ASN A 457 11.78 -13.07 17.18
N ASP A 458 12.61 -13.81 16.45
CA ASP A 458 12.34 -15.19 16.02
C ASP A 458 13.23 -16.22 16.71
N HIS A 459 13.73 -15.89 17.91
CA HIS A 459 14.63 -16.78 18.66
C HIS A 459 13.93 -18.10 19.01
N PRO A 460 14.52 -19.27 18.67
CA PRO A 460 13.81 -20.54 18.75
C PRO A 460 13.63 -21.06 20.19
N ASP A 461 14.61 -20.80 21.06
CA ASP A 461 14.75 -21.54 22.33
C ASP A 461 14.20 -20.81 23.56
N ALA A 462 13.43 -19.74 23.38
CA ALA A 462 12.88 -18.97 24.52
C ALA A 462 11.55 -18.30 24.18
N LEU A 463 10.65 -18.22 25.18
CA LEU A 463 9.46 -17.36 25.08
C LEU A 463 9.84 -15.89 25.10
N MET A 464 10.80 -15.53 25.96
CA MET A 464 11.31 -14.19 26.20
C MET A 464 12.80 -14.17 25.92
N THR A 465 13.23 -13.30 25.01
CA THR A 465 14.64 -13.12 24.68
C THR A 465 15.12 -11.81 25.28
N SER A 466 16.15 -11.88 26.12
CA SER A 466 16.80 -10.70 26.69
C SER A 466 18.02 -10.31 25.87
N ILE A 467 18.19 -9.02 25.62
CA ILE A 467 19.36 -8.42 24.99
C ILE A 467 19.87 -7.25 25.83
N LYS A 468 21.17 -7.01 25.78
CA LYS A 468 21.79 -5.85 26.43
C LYS A 468 21.74 -4.62 25.53
N GLU A 469 21.98 -4.82 24.24
CA GLU A 469 22.06 -3.73 23.27
C GLU A 469 21.59 -4.18 21.88
N LEU A 470 20.95 -3.29 21.12
CA LEU A 470 20.69 -3.45 19.69
C LEU A 470 20.85 -2.09 19.02
N GLY A 471 21.57 -2.04 17.91
CA GLY A 471 21.93 -0.75 17.31
C GLY A 471 22.46 -0.82 15.89
N LEU A 472 22.79 0.36 15.36
CA LEU A 472 23.38 0.59 14.06
C LEU A 472 24.61 1.48 14.21
N THR A 473 25.75 1.05 13.70
CA THR A 473 26.98 1.86 13.65
C THR A 473 27.36 2.17 12.21
N ALA A 474 27.62 3.44 11.90
CA ALA A 474 28.29 3.84 10.66
C ALA A 474 29.64 4.49 10.99
N ARG A 475 30.62 4.35 10.09
CA ARG A 475 32.00 4.80 10.29
C ARG A 475 32.54 5.53 9.07
N LEU A 476 33.39 6.52 9.30
CA LEU A 476 34.12 7.21 8.24
C LEU A 476 35.11 6.26 7.58
N ALA A 477 35.22 6.37 6.26
CA ALA A 477 36.29 5.74 5.51
C ALA A 477 37.59 6.54 5.69
N PRO A 478 38.78 5.90 5.62
CA PRO A 478 40.06 6.60 5.63
C PRO A 478 40.16 7.69 4.54
N GLU A 479 39.53 7.49 3.40
CA GLU A 479 39.47 8.41 2.27
C GLU A 479 38.83 9.76 2.62
N ALA A 480 37.90 9.79 3.58
CA ALA A 480 37.28 11.00 4.10
C ALA A 480 38.24 11.88 4.93
N GLY A 481 39.46 11.38 5.21
CA GLY A 481 40.50 12.07 5.95
C GLY A 481 40.51 11.74 7.44
N ARG A 482 41.49 12.29 8.17
CA ARG A 482 41.56 12.16 9.63
C ARG A 482 40.32 12.80 10.25
N VAL A 483 39.76 12.15 11.29
CA VAL A 483 38.62 12.68 12.05
C VAL A 483 38.97 14.06 12.62
N GLU A 484 38.16 15.06 12.30
CA GLU A 484 38.38 16.46 12.68
C GLU A 484 37.21 17.06 13.45
N ALA A 485 35.97 16.65 13.15
CA ALA A 485 34.78 17.19 13.79
C ALA A 485 33.74 16.12 14.14
N GLY A 486 33.03 16.39 15.23
CA GLY A 486 31.83 15.65 15.64
C GLY A 486 30.72 16.64 16.02
N VAL A 487 29.48 16.24 15.76
CA VAL A 487 28.28 16.95 16.21
C VAL A 487 27.40 15.94 16.91
N LEU A 488 26.90 16.30 18.08
CA LEU A 488 25.99 15.48 18.85
C LEU A 488 24.88 16.37 19.37
N ASP A 489 23.64 16.04 19.00
CA ASP A 489 22.44 16.75 19.47
C ASP A 489 22.47 18.24 19.12
N GLY A 490 22.84 18.56 17.87
CA GLY A 490 22.98 19.93 17.37
C GLY A 490 24.14 20.74 17.97
N ARG A 491 25.06 20.11 18.69
CA ARG A 491 26.22 20.79 19.29
C ARG A 491 27.53 20.12 18.88
N THR A 492 28.52 20.91 18.48
CA THR A 492 29.88 20.43 18.21
C THR A 492 30.44 19.72 19.44
N THR A 493 31.14 18.60 19.23
CA THR A 493 31.71 17.80 20.31
C THR A 493 32.98 17.07 19.84
N PRO A 494 34.00 16.88 20.69
CA PRO A 494 35.11 15.97 20.40
C PRO A 494 34.69 14.49 20.45
N GLY A 495 33.55 14.22 21.07
CA GLY A 495 32.89 12.92 21.15
C GLY A 495 31.88 12.93 22.30
N GLY A 496 30.97 11.97 22.35
CA GLY A 496 30.00 11.89 23.45
C GLY A 496 28.84 10.95 23.16
N ARG A 497 27.95 10.88 24.15
CA ARG A 497 26.73 10.07 24.13
C ARG A 497 25.54 10.89 24.59
N VAL A 498 24.43 10.78 23.88
CA VAL A 498 23.10 11.18 24.35
C VAL A 498 22.29 9.93 24.61
N PHE A 499 21.57 9.94 25.74
CA PHE A 499 20.69 8.85 26.16
C PHE A 499 19.33 9.42 26.57
N GLN A 500 18.31 9.18 25.76
CA GLN A 500 16.92 9.43 26.13
C GLN A 500 16.48 8.34 27.12
N VAL A 501 16.33 8.72 28.39
CA VAL A 501 15.99 7.81 29.48
C VAL A 501 14.51 7.45 29.43
N ASP A 502 13.66 8.48 29.35
CA ASP A 502 12.22 8.40 29.16
C ASP A 502 11.72 9.63 28.40
N GLU A 503 10.41 9.80 28.22
CA GLU A 503 9.87 10.95 27.48
C GLU A 503 10.01 12.29 28.23
N GLN A 504 10.46 12.30 29.48
CA GLN A 504 10.60 13.49 30.31
C GLN A 504 12.06 13.88 30.56
N ARG A 505 13.01 12.98 30.24
CA ARG A 505 14.42 13.16 30.55
C ARG A 505 15.34 12.51 29.52
N TYR A 506 16.35 13.27 29.11
CA TYR A 506 17.56 12.75 28.50
C TYR A 506 18.82 13.20 29.24
N GLU A 507 19.87 12.41 29.03
CA GLU A 507 21.22 12.63 29.55
C GLU A 507 22.21 12.83 28.42
N ARG A 508 23.23 13.64 28.67
CA ARG A 508 24.43 13.75 27.85
C ARG A 508 25.62 13.35 28.70
N ASP A 509 26.35 12.33 28.26
CA ASP A 509 27.51 11.77 28.95
C ASP A 509 27.22 11.45 30.44
N GLY A 510 26.01 10.94 30.71
CA GLY A 510 25.52 10.58 32.05
C GLY A 510 24.95 11.75 32.88
N GLN A 511 24.96 12.98 32.35
CA GLN A 511 24.42 14.16 33.03
C GLN A 511 23.04 14.52 32.49
N ALA A 512 22.04 14.64 33.37
CA ALA A 512 20.69 15.08 32.99
C ALA A 512 20.75 16.47 32.35
N THR A 513 20.20 16.59 31.13
CA THR A 513 20.36 17.82 30.31
C THR A 513 19.02 18.48 29.96
N GLY A 514 17.96 17.71 29.71
CA GLY A 514 16.65 18.27 29.36
C GLY A 514 15.60 17.19 29.14
N ALA A 515 14.45 17.58 28.57
CA ALA A 515 13.35 16.65 28.33
C ALA A 515 13.54 15.81 27.05
N HIS A 516 13.75 16.45 25.90
CA HIS A 516 13.84 15.75 24.61
C HIS A 516 15.16 16.06 23.91
N ALA A 517 15.90 15.01 23.54
CA ALA A 517 17.03 15.14 22.63
C ALA A 517 16.55 15.31 21.18
N ALA A 518 17.34 16.00 20.36
CA ALA A 518 17.13 16.18 18.92
C ALA A 518 17.32 14.88 18.11
N GLY A 519 18.01 13.87 18.66
CA GLY A 519 18.03 12.51 18.08
C GLY A 519 18.92 12.32 16.86
N TRP A 520 19.91 13.19 16.63
CA TRP A 520 20.87 13.08 15.52
C TRP A 520 22.30 13.46 15.90
N ALA A 521 23.26 12.93 15.13
CA ALA A 521 24.69 13.16 15.29
C ALA A 521 25.42 13.08 13.95
N ALA A 522 26.60 13.70 13.87
CA ALA A 522 27.44 13.71 12.68
C ALA A 522 28.92 13.54 13.02
N VAL A 523 29.68 13.01 12.08
CA VAL A 523 31.14 12.93 12.12
C VAL A 523 31.70 13.31 10.76
N ALA A 524 32.87 13.97 10.75
CA ALA A 524 33.56 14.33 9.53
C ALA A 524 35.08 14.23 9.68
N GLY A 525 35.73 13.85 8.58
CA GLY A 525 37.15 14.04 8.38
C GLY A 525 37.45 15.30 7.58
N GLY A 526 38.72 15.51 7.22
CA GLY A 526 39.15 16.71 6.49
C GLY A 526 38.54 16.89 5.09
N LYS A 527 38.01 15.84 4.45
CA LYS A 527 37.39 15.92 3.12
C LYS A 527 35.86 15.84 3.12
N GLY A 528 35.25 15.22 4.13
CA GLY A 528 33.81 15.00 4.16
C GLY A 528 33.34 14.16 5.34
N GLY A 529 32.03 13.93 5.40
CA GLY A 529 31.41 13.22 6.51
C GLY A 529 29.97 12.79 6.27
N PHE A 530 29.35 12.32 7.34
CA PHE A 530 27.95 11.93 7.33
C PHE A 530 27.28 12.25 8.67
N ALA A 531 25.95 12.34 8.63
CA ALA A 531 25.08 12.48 9.78
C ALA A 531 24.03 11.38 9.79
N LEU A 532 23.74 10.83 10.97
CA LEU A 532 22.63 9.92 11.21
C LEU A 532 21.64 10.54 12.19
N GLY A 533 20.35 10.34 11.93
CA GLY A 533 19.28 10.70 12.86
C GLY A 533 18.16 9.67 12.83
N LEU A 534 17.44 9.57 13.95
CA LEU A 534 16.31 8.66 14.11
C LEU A 534 15.04 9.48 14.29
N ARG A 535 14.07 9.29 13.39
CA ARG A 535 12.75 9.92 13.50
C ARG A 535 12.03 9.42 14.75
N GLU A 536 11.35 10.31 15.45
CA GLU A 536 10.63 10.03 16.71
C GLU A 536 11.54 9.50 17.84
N PHE A 537 12.77 10.03 17.94
CA PHE A 537 13.79 9.56 18.88
C PHE A 537 13.31 9.50 20.33
N TRP A 538 12.72 10.58 20.86
CA TRP A 538 12.36 10.65 22.27
C TRP A 538 11.05 9.91 22.58
N GLN A 539 10.15 9.84 21.60
CA GLN A 539 8.86 9.17 21.72
C GLN A 539 9.03 7.65 21.88
N HIS A 540 10.06 7.08 21.23
CA HIS A 540 10.41 5.65 21.27
C HIS A 540 11.45 5.31 22.35
N TRP A 541 11.55 6.07 23.45
CA TRP A 541 12.50 5.80 24.51
C TRP A 541 12.44 4.34 25.02
N PRO A 542 13.52 3.80 25.60
CA PRO A 542 14.86 4.41 25.66
C PRO A 542 15.58 4.39 24.30
N LYS A 543 16.37 5.44 24.03
CA LYS A 543 17.19 5.57 22.82
C LYS A 543 18.53 6.22 23.14
N ALA A 544 19.58 5.85 22.40
CA ALA A 544 20.85 6.54 22.51
C ALA A 544 21.43 6.89 21.14
N ILE A 545 22.25 7.92 21.11
CA ILE A 545 23.08 8.24 19.96
C ILE A 545 24.46 8.69 20.42
N GLU A 546 25.50 8.18 19.77
CA GLU A 546 26.89 8.42 20.11
C GLU A 546 27.65 8.90 18.88
N ALA A 547 28.52 9.88 19.06
CA ALA A 547 29.50 10.29 18.06
C ALA A 547 30.89 10.19 18.69
N ARG A 548 31.76 9.32 18.17
CA ARG A 548 33.11 9.12 18.71
C ARG A 548 34.02 8.46 17.66
N ASP A 549 35.26 8.90 17.60
CA ASP A 549 36.32 8.27 16.78
C ASP A 549 35.90 8.02 15.31
N GLY A 550 35.24 9.01 14.70
CA GLY A 550 34.76 8.93 13.32
C GLY A 550 33.60 7.97 13.10
N ALA A 551 32.91 7.56 14.17
CA ALA A 551 31.73 6.71 14.13
C ALA A 551 30.50 7.42 14.71
N VAL A 552 29.34 7.13 14.14
CA VAL A 552 28.04 7.40 14.78
C VAL A 552 27.37 6.07 15.09
N THR A 553 26.99 5.87 16.35
CA THR A 553 26.25 4.69 16.80
C THR A 553 24.87 5.08 17.30
N LEU A 554 23.83 4.52 16.68
CA LEU A 554 22.44 4.61 17.11
C LEU A 554 22.11 3.41 18.00
N GLY A 555 21.85 3.67 19.28
CA GLY A 555 21.30 2.70 20.22
C GLY A 555 19.79 2.63 20.07
N ILE A 556 19.31 1.68 19.26
CA ILE A 556 17.88 1.39 19.09
C ILE A 556 17.31 0.77 20.38
N CYS A 557 18.05 -0.16 20.95
CA CYS A 557 17.91 -0.63 22.33
C CYS A 557 19.25 -0.36 23.01
N PRO A 558 19.45 0.79 23.66
CA PRO A 558 20.75 1.18 24.19
C PRO A 558 21.12 0.40 25.46
N ASP A 559 22.41 0.23 25.75
CA ASP A 559 22.86 -0.26 27.05
C ASP A 559 22.53 0.74 28.17
N PHE A 560 22.13 0.24 29.33
CA PHE A 560 21.75 1.02 30.51
C PHE A 560 22.04 0.25 31.82
N PRO A 561 22.31 0.94 32.94
CA PRO A 561 22.66 0.28 34.19
C PRO A 561 21.48 -0.51 34.79
N LYS A 562 21.78 -1.68 35.35
CA LYS A 562 20.84 -2.44 36.17
C LYS A 562 20.29 -1.57 37.31
N GLY A 563 18.99 -1.66 37.57
CA GLY A 563 18.31 -0.84 38.58
C GLY A 563 17.63 0.42 38.03
N LEU A 564 17.97 0.90 36.82
CA LEU A 564 17.43 2.17 36.28
C LEU A 564 15.89 2.17 36.19
N TYR A 565 15.32 1.07 35.71
CA TYR A 565 13.86 0.90 35.52
C TYR A 565 13.22 -0.06 36.52
N ASP A 566 13.98 -0.57 37.50
CA ASP A 566 13.53 -1.58 38.45
C ASP A 566 12.83 -0.94 39.67
N GLY A 567 12.05 -1.75 40.42
CA GLY A 567 11.49 -1.36 41.71
C GLY A 567 10.29 -0.40 41.64
N LYS A 568 9.69 -0.25 40.46
CA LYS A 568 8.51 0.59 40.24
C LYS A 568 7.24 -0.11 40.75
N PRO A 569 6.17 0.65 41.10
CA PRO A 569 4.88 0.04 41.37
C PRO A 569 4.43 -0.84 40.20
N LEU A 570 3.87 -2.01 40.49
CA LEU A 570 3.54 -3.01 39.47
C LEU A 570 2.67 -2.48 38.32
N ALA A 571 1.74 -1.57 38.61
CA ALA A 571 0.90 -0.95 37.57
C ALA A 571 1.72 -0.07 36.60
N GLU A 572 2.72 0.67 37.12
CA GLU A 572 3.63 1.48 36.32
C GLU A 572 4.65 0.61 35.58
N GLU A 573 5.22 -0.39 36.24
CA GLU A 573 6.11 -1.39 35.63
C GLU A 573 5.42 -2.08 34.45
N ASN A 574 4.20 -2.58 34.66
CA ASN A 574 3.39 -3.19 33.61
C ASN A 574 3.14 -2.26 32.42
N LYS A 575 2.99 -0.95 32.66
CA LYS A 575 2.72 -0.02 31.58
C LYS A 575 3.98 0.35 30.80
N LEU A 576 5.06 0.70 31.49
CA LEU A 576 6.20 1.42 30.90
C LEU A 576 7.49 0.60 30.87
N TYR A 577 7.75 -0.23 31.89
CA TYR A 577 9.10 -0.76 32.14
C TYR A 577 9.19 -2.29 32.06
N TYR A 578 8.10 -2.98 31.73
CA TYR A 578 8.00 -4.45 31.68
C TYR A 578 9.11 -5.11 30.82
N ALA A 579 9.54 -4.43 29.76
CA ALA A 579 10.58 -4.88 28.85
C ALA A 579 12.01 -4.48 29.28
N LEU A 580 12.20 -3.65 30.32
CA LEU A 580 13.48 -2.98 30.63
C LEU A 580 14.11 -3.41 31.98
N ARG A 581 13.64 -4.52 32.55
CA ARG A 581 14.03 -4.97 33.89
C ARG A 581 15.45 -5.51 33.93
N GLY A 582 16.16 -5.28 35.03
CA GLY A 582 17.44 -5.91 35.33
C GLY A 582 18.62 -5.43 34.48
N GLY A 583 18.51 -4.29 33.79
CA GLY A 583 19.58 -3.77 32.93
C GLY A 583 19.59 -4.37 31.52
N VAL A 584 18.47 -4.95 31.07
CA VAL A 584 18.34 -5.58 29.74
C VAL A 584 17.01 -5.22 29.10
N HIS A 585 16.94 -5.32 27.77
CA HIS A 585 15.69 -5.27 27.00
C HIS A 585 15.18 -6.69 26.79
N THR A 586 13.90 -6.95 27.03
CA THR A 586 13.30 -8.28 26.92
C THR A 586 12.10 -8.28 25.99
N PHE A 587 12.13 -9.14 24.97
CA PHE A 587 11.08 -9.26 23.96
C PHE A 587 10.47 -10.65 23.95
N LYS A 588 9.14 -10.73 23.87
CA LYS A 588 8.45 -11.99 23.57
C LYS A 588 8.73 -12.40 22.12
N VAL A 589 8.80 -13.71 21.85
CA VAL A 589 8.87 -14.22 20.47
C VAL A 589 7.71 -13.67 19.64
N GLY A 590 8.00 -13.27 18.41
CA GLY A 590 7.03 -12.69 17.49
C GLY A 590 6.90 -11.17 17.54
N VAL A 591 7.45 -10.50 18.56
CA VAL A 591 7.52 -9.02 18.59
C VAL A 591 8.41 -8.51 17.46
N ALA A 592 7.97 -7.48 16.75
CA ALA A 592 8.79 -6.70 15.84
C ALA A 592 8.76 -5.22 16.20
N LYS A 593 9.76 -4.46 15.72
CA LYS A 593 9.71 -2.99 15.76
C LYS A 593 10.54 -2.36 14.67
N THR A 594 9.94 -1.38 13.99
CA THR A 594 10.54 -0.63 12.89
C THR A 594 10.98 0.77 13.32
N HIS A 595 12.18 1.15 12.91
CA HIS A 595 12.83 2.42 13.19
C HIS A 595 13.20 3.12 11.88
N GLU A 596 12.86 4.39 11.73
CA GLU A 596 13.14 5.17 10.52
C GLU A 596 14.40 6.03 10.74
N VAL A 597 15.50 5.60 10.12
CA VAL A 597 16.81 6.26 10.18
C VAL A 597 17.04 7.07 8.93
N TRP A 598 17.48 8.32 9.08
CA TRP A 598 17.92 9.17 7.98
C TRP A 598 19.44 9.32 8.02
N ALA A 599 20.08 9.10 6.87
CA ALA A 599 21.52 9.25 6.70
C ALA A 599 21.80 10.31 5.62
N ASN A 600 22.54 11.36 5.98
CA ASN A 600 22.89 12.47 5.09
C ASN A 600 24.42 12.56 4.95
N PHE A 601 24.91 12.59 3.72
CA PHE A 601 26.33 12.55 3.38
C PHE A 601 26.75 13.90 2.78
N PHE A 602 27.95 14.38 3.09
CA PHE A 602 28.39 15.71 2.68
C PHE A 602 29.90 15.80 2.49
N ALA A 603 30.32 16.73 1.63
CA ALA A 603 31.70 17.15 1.51
C ALA A 603 32.06 18.23 2.55
N GLY A 604 33.31 18.27 2.96
CA GLY A 604 33.83 19.18 3.97
C GLY A 604 33.29 18.94 5.39
N GLN A 605 33.25 20.03 6.17
CA GLN A 605 32.85 20.01 7.58
C GLN A 605 31.32 20.09 7.73
N PRO A 606 30.73 19.54 8.81
CA PRO A 606 29.28 19.52 9.01
C PRO A 606 28.74 20.93 9.27
N ASP A 607 27.75 21.34 8.47
CA ASP A 607 26.96 22.55 8.69
C ASP A 607 25.82 22.24 9.68
N VAL A 608 26.05 22.55 10.96
CA VAL A 608 25.13 22.23 12.07
C VAL A 608 23.74 22.81 11.82
N THR A 609 23.63 24.02 11.27
CA THR A 609 22.35 24.69 11.02
C THR A 609 21.58 23.96 9.93
N LYS A 610 22.21 23.63 8.80
CA LYS A 610 21.56 22.88 7.71
C LYS A 610 21.16 21.48 8.14
N LEU A 611 22.02 20.79 8.90
CA LEU A 611 21.70 19.45 9.42
C LEU A 611 20.57 19.49 10.43
N THR A 612 20.50 20.51 11.29
CA THR A 612 19.36 20.71 12.21
C THR A 612 18.06 20.87 11.43
N GLN A 613 18.04 21.74 10.40
CA GLN A 613 16.88 21.93 9.53
C GLN A 613 16.50 20.65 8.78
N PHE A 614 17.49 19.89 8.30
CA PHE A 614 17.28 18.59 7.66
C PHE A 614 16.58 17.61 8.59
N PHE A 615 17.08 17.39 9.81
CA PHE A 615 16.48 16.43 10.73
C PHE A 615 15.12 16.92 11.27
N GLN A 616 14.91 18.23 11.46
CA GLN A 616 13.56 18.79 11.70
C GLN A 616 12.59 18.45 10.57
N ALA A 617 13.01 18.60 9.31
CA ALA A 617 12.19 18.26 8.15
C ALA A 617 11.87 16.75 8.05
N THR A 618 12.72 15.88 8.61
CA THR A 618 12.50 14.42 8.62
C THR A 618 11.46 13.97 9.64
N GLU A 619 11.29 14.70 10.76
CA GLU A 619 10.22 14.44 11.74
C GLU A 619 8.83 14.61 11.11
N GLU A 620 8.72 15.54 10.17
CA GLU A 620 7.47 15.88 9.50
C GLU A 620 7.58 15.77 7.96
N PRO A 621 7.41 14.56 7.39
CA PRO A 621 7.44 14.34 5.95
C PRO A 621 6.38 15.17 5.20
N LEU A 622 6.70 15.69 4.01
CA LEU A 622 5.73 16.41 3.18
C LEU A 622 4.59 15.49 2.71
N LEU A 623 3.35 15.97 2.77
CA LEU A 623 2.15 15.24 2.33
C LEU A 623 1.44 16.04 1.22
N PRO A 624 1.40 15.54 -0.02
CA PRO A 624 0.46 16.01 -1.03
C PRO A 624 -0.96 15.67 -0.60
N THR A 625 -1.82 16.68 -0.63
CA THR A 625 -3.23 16.55 -0.24
C THR A 625 -4.10 17.02 -1.41
N CYS A 626 -5.01 16.18 -1.89
CA CYS A 626 -6.06 16.59 -2.80
C CYS A 626 -7.23 17.22 -2.03
N GLU A 627 -8.07 17.98 -2.72
CA GLU A 627 -9.29 18.54 -2.12
C GLU A 627 -10.17 17.44 -1.50
N PRO A 628 -10.68 17.61 -0.27
CA PRO A 628 -11.54 16.61 0.38
C PRO A 628 -12.78 16.24 -0.42
N ALA A 629 -13.36 17.20 -1.14
CA ALA A 629 -14.49 16.96 -2.04
C ALA A 629 -14.13 16.01 -3.18
N TYR A 630 -12.91 16.12 -3.73
CA TYR A 630 -12.42 15.19 -4.74
C TYR A 630 -12.23 13.79 -4.14
N ALA A 631 -11.51 13.68 -3.02
CA ALA A 631 -11.25 12.41 -2.35
C ALA A 631 -12.57 11.65 -2.05
N SER A 632 -13.55 12.35 -1.46
CA SER A 632 -14.90 11.84 -1.17
C SER A 632 -15.60 11.33 -2.44
N ALA A 633 -15.60 12.11 -3.52
CA ALA A 633 -16.27 11.75 -4.77
C ALA A 633 -15.66 10.52 -5.47
N THR A 634 -14.42 10.14 -5.14
CA THR A 634 -13.78 8.95 -5.74
C THR A 634 -14.37 7.63 -5.25
N LEU A 635 -14.97 7.62 -4.06
CA LEU A 635 -15.39 6.41 -3.32
C LEU A 635 -14.25 5.41 -3.03
N ALA A 636 -12.99 5.77 -3.28
CA ALA A 636 -11.84 4.86 -3.20
C ALA A 636 -11.57 4.33 -1.79
N ALA A 637 -11.96 5.08 -0.75
CA ALA A 637 -11.86 4.70 0.66
C ALA A 637 -13.25 4.48 1.30
N GLY A 638 -14.27 4.19 0.48
CA GLY A 638 -15.65 4.09 0.91
C GLY A 638 -16.40 5.42 0.76
N GLU A 639 -17.69 5.40 1.10
CA GLU A 639 -18.61 6.52 0.87
C GLU A 639 -18.74 7.37 2.13
N PHE A 640 -18.03 8.51 2.16
CA PHE A 640 -18.07 9.49 3.24
C PHE A 640 -18.16 10.90 2.66
N PRO A 641 -18.87 11.86 3.28
CA PRO A 641 -18.89 13.25 2.84
C PRO A 641 -17.65 14.01 3.34
N PRO A 642 -17.23 15.12 2.70
CA PRO A 642 -16.25 16.05 3.27
C PRO A 642 -16.69 16.56 4.65
N ALA A 643 -15.73 17.00 5.47
CA ALA A 643 -16.03 17.53 6.80
C ALA A 643 -16.75 18.88 6.73
N ALA A 644 -17.69 19.08 7.65
CA ALA A 644 -18.40 20.34 7.83
C ALA A 644 -18.84 20.46 9.29
N LYS A 645 -18.24 21.38 10.04
CA LYS A 645 -18.30 21.44 11.51
C LYS A 645 -19.72 21.54 12.06
N GLU A 646 -20.59 22.28 11.36
CA GLU A 646 -21.97 22.55 11.76
C GLU A 646 -22.99 21.57 11.16
N LYS A 647 -22.57 20.70 10.22
CA LYS A 647 -23.42 19.66 9.62
C LYS A 647 -23.34 18.36 10.43
N PHE A 648 -24.09 17.35 9.98
CA PHE A 648 -24.00 15.97 10.46
C PHE A 648 -24.13 15.85 11.99
N LEU A 649 -25.04 16.63 12.56
CA LEU A 649 -25.33 16.65 14.00
C LEU A 649 -24.11 17.02 14.88
N GLY A 650 -23.14 17.76 14.33
CA GLY A 650 -21.98 18.25 15.07
C GLY A 650 -20.85 17.21 15.22
N TYR A 651 -20.85 16.14 14.42
CA TYR A 651 -19.81 15.10 14.45
C TYR A 651 -18.40 15.66 14.34
N ASP A 652 -18.15 16.54 13.36
CA ASP A 652 -16.80 17.07 13.12
C ASP A 652 -16.32 17.97 14.28
N ALA A 653 -17.22 18.76 14.86
CA ALA A 653 -16.91 19.53 16.07
C ALA A 653 -16.63 18.62 17.28
N TRP A 654 -17.39 17.53 17.43
CA TRP A 654 -17.12 16.51 18.46
C TRP A 654 -15.77 15.84 18.23
N PHE A 655 -15.44 15.45 16.99
CA PHE A 655 -14.17 14.78 16.65
C PHE A 655 -12.98 15.64 17.06
N GLU A 656 -13.01 16.95 16.73
CA GLU A 656 -11.92 17.87 17.08
C GLU A 656 -11.65 17.92 18.59
N ARG A 657 -12.72 18.02 19.41
CA ARG A 657 -12.61 18.01 20.87
C ARG A 657 -12.14 16.66 21.39
N ALA A 658 -12.68 15.56 20.85
CA ALA A 658 -12.32 14.20 21.23
C ALA A 658 -10.85 13.88 20.93
N LEU A 659 -10.33 14.31 19.78
CA LEU A 659 -8.91 14.16 19.47
C LEU A 659 -8.04 15.00 20.40
N ALA A 660 -8.40 16.26 20.67
CA ALA A 660 -7.62 17.11 21.56
C ALA A 660 -7.49 16.48 22.95
N GLU A 661 -8.58 15.97 23.51
CA GLU A 661 -8.57 15.27 24.79
C GLU A 661 -7.83 13.91 24.70
N HIS A 662 -7.96 13.18 23.60
CA HIS A 662 -7.22 11.93 23.36
C HIS A 662 -5.70 12.18 23.36
N LEU A 663 -5.22 13.22 22.68
CA LEU A 663 -3.80 13.59 22.64
C LEU A 663 -3.30 14.15 23.98
N LYS A 664 -4.12 14.95 24.67
CA LYS A 664 -3.80 15.42 26.01
C LYS A 664 -3.66 14.23 26.97
N ARG A 665 -4.61 13.29 26.96
CA ARG A 665 -4.55 12.07 27.76
C ARG A 665 -3.29 11.26 27.45
N ARG A 666 -2.94 11.07 26.17
CA ARG A 666 -1.69 10.41 25.76
C ARG A 666 -0.49 10.95 26.52
N ASP A 667 -0.40 12.27 26.65
CA ASP A 667 0.69 12.95 27.35
C ASP A 667 0.57 12.78 28.88
N GLU A 668 -0.62 13.01 29.46
CA GLU A 668 -0.87 12.89 30.90
C GLU A 668 -0.62 11.48 31.44
N ILE A 669 -1.01 10.46 30.68
CA ILE A 669 -0.83 9.06 31.08
C ILE A 669 0.42 8.42 30.47
N ARG A 670 1.27 9.18 29.77
CA ARG A 670 2.57 8.72 29.26
C ARG A 670 2.47 7.55 28.29
N GLU A 671 1.70 7.67 27.21
CA GLU A 671 1.60 6.64 26.15
C GLU A 671 2.80 6.71 25.18
N TYR A 672 4.00 6.61 25.75
CA TYR A 672 5.29 6.69 25.08
C TYR A 672 6.14 5.45 25.40
N GLY A 673 7.24 5.30 24.67
CA GLY A 673 8.17 4.19 24.77
C GLY A 673 8.12 3.30 23.53
N MET A 674 9.23 2.64 23.21
CA MET A 674 9.45 1.94 21.95
C MET A 674 8.34 0.94 21.55
N LEU A 675 7.79 0.20 22.51
CA LEU A 675 6.74 -0.79 22.28
C LEU A 675 5.33 -0.23 22.48
N ASN A 676 5.19 1.02 22.93
CA ASN A 676 3.93 1.59 23.42
C ASN A 676 3.43 2.73 22.52
N TYR A 677 4.36 3.57 22.03
CA TYR A 677 4.03 4.76 21.25
C TYR A 677 3.24 4.40 19.99
N GLY A 678 2.07 5.03 19.83
CA GLY A 678 1.14 4.78 18.74
C GLY A 678 -0.17 4.10 19.17
N ASP A 679 -0.20 3.37 20.29
CA ASP A 679 -1.42 2.77 20.83
C ASP A 679 -2.16 3.70 21.82
N TRP A 680 -3.11 3.17 22.58
CA TRP A 680 -3.80 3.81 23.71
C TRP A 680 -3.99 2.83 24.89
N PHE A 681 -4.12 3.35 26.12
CA PHE A 681 -4.08 2.56 27.35
C PHE A 681 -5.31 2.74 28.26
N GLY A 682 -5.69 1.66 28.93
CA GLY A 682 -6.45 1.70 30.18
C GLY A 682 -7.93 1.33 30.10
N GLU A 683 -8.38 0.64 29.05
CA GLU A 683 -9.79 0.22 28.92
C GLU A 683 -10.24 -0.73 30.06
N ARG A 684 -9.38 -1.67 30.46
CA ARG A 684 -9.51 -2.53 31.65
C ARG A 684 -8.62 -2.02 32.78
N ARG A 685 -8.43 -0.71 32.89
CA ARG A 685 -7.59 -0.01 33.88
C ARG A 685 -6.07 -0.20 33.70
N VAL A 686 -5.62 -1.36 33.22
CA VAL A 686 -4.18 -1.72 33.19
C VAL A 686 -3.66 -2.32 31.88
N ASN A 687 -4.51 -2.46 30.85
CA ASN A 687 -4.12 -3.03 29.55
C ASN A 687 -3.86 -1.97 28.49
N TRP A 688 -3.12 -2.38 27.47
CA TRP A 688 -3.03 -1.71 26.19
C TRP A 688 -4.22 -2.09 25.30
N GLY A 689 -4.59 -1.16 24.42
CA GLY A 689 -5.78 -1.23 23.59
C GLY A 689 -5.60 -2.07 22.34
N ASN A 690 -4.35 -2.25 21.90
CA ASN A 690 -3.98 -2.89 20.64
C ASN A 690 -4.84 -2.38 19.49
N LEU A 691 -5.11 -1.07 19.51
CA LEU A 691 -5.87 -0.35 18.51
C LEU A 691 -7.25 -0.96 18.17
N GLU A 692 -7.93 -1.53 19.17
CA GLU A 692 -9.30 -2.05 19.02
C GLU A 692 -10.22 -0.99 18.37
N TYR A 693 -10.89 -1.37 17.28
CA TYR A 693 -11.70 -0.52 16.39
C TYR A 693 -10.90 0.38 15.45
N ASP A 694 -9.65 0.01 15.14
CA ASP A 694 -8.84 0.53 14.04
C ASP A 694 -8.80 2.06 14.02
N LEU A 695 -8.20 2.62 15.09
CA LEU A 695 -7.95 4.05 15.25
C LEU A 695 -7.30 4.65 13.98
N ALA A 696 -6.36 3.90 13.38
CA ALA A 696 -5.66 4.30 12.17
C ALA A 696 -6.63 4.54 11.01
N ASN A 697 -7.55 3.61 10.73
CA ASN A 697 -8.57 3.79 9.71
C ASN A 697 -9.40 5.05 9.94
N GLY A 698 -9.94 5.23 11.14
CA GLY A 698 -10.76 6.41 11.46
C GLY A 698 -10.01 7.73 11.27
N MET A 699 -8.72 7.77 11.64
CA MET A 699 -7.84 8.92 11.44
C MET A 699 -7.57 9.22 9.96
N PHE A 700 -7.30 8.19 9.14
CA PHE A 700 -7.07 8.37 7.71
C PHE A 700 -8.32 8.78 6.96
N ILE A 701 -9.49 8.25 7.32
CA ILE A 701 -10.77 8.73 6.76
C ILE A 701 -11.00 10.19 7.14
N GLN A 702 -10.74 10.58 8.40
CA GLN A 702 -10.86 11.99 8.78
C GLN A 702 -9.86 12.88 8.04
N TYR A 703 -8.62 12.42 7.80
CA TYR A 703 -7.66 13.13 6.95
C TYR A 703 -8.20 13.34 5.53
N LEU A 704 -8.80 12.33 4.91
CA LEU A 704 -9.41 12.48 3.58
C LEU A 704 -10.62 13.42 3.58
N ARG A 705 -11.34 13.52 4.72
CA ARG A 705 -12.50 14.43 4.88
C ARG A 705 -12.12 15.89 5.09
N THR A 706 -10.91 16.18 5.57
CA THR A 706 -10.50 17.54 5.97
C THR A 706 -9.26 18.07 5.25
N GLY A 707 -8.35 17.19 4.82
CA GLY A 707 -7.00 17.54 4.40
C GLY A 707 -6.05 17.90 5.55
N GLU A 708 -6.47 17.72 6.81
CA GLU A 708 -5.71 18.17 7.99
C GLU A 708 -4.63 17.16 8.41
N ARG A 709 -3.37 17.60 8.34
CA ARG A 709 -2.17 16.78 8.60
C ARG A 709 -2.19 16.05 9.94
N ARG A 710 -2.70 16.67 11.01
CA ARG A 710 -2.67 16.09 12.36
C ARG A 710 -3.42 14.75 12.46
N TYR A 711 -4.45 14.55 11.64
CA TYR A 711 -5.18 13.29 11.59
C TYR A 711 -4.33 12.21 10.92
N PHE A 712 -3.67 12.55 9.81
CA PHE A 712 -2.69 11.65 9.18
C PHE A 712 -1.58 11.24 10.16
N GLN A 713 -1.00 12.20 10.90
CA GLN A 713 0.08 11.92 11.86
C GLN A 713 -0.35 10.93 12.95
N ARG A 714 -1.54 11.13 13.55
CA ARG A 714 -2.05 10.18 14.57
C ARG A 714 -2.35 8.81 13.96
N GLY A 715 -2.88 8.77 12.73
CA GLY A 715 -3.12 7.53 11.99
C GLY A 715 -1.84 6.78 11.66
N GLU A 716 -0.79 7.46 11.22
CA GLU A 716 0.54 6.90 10.95
C GLU A 716 1.14 6.27 12.20
N GLN A 717 1.08 6.97 13.34
CA GLN A 717 1.57 6.45 14.62
C GLN A 717 0.85 5.15 15.02
N ALA A 718 -0.49 5.12 14.87
CA ALA A 718 -1.29 3.93 15.15
C ALA A 718 -0.96 2.78 14.18
N ALA A 719 -0.96 3.02 12.86
CA ALA A 719 -0.66 1.99 11.88
C ALA A 719 0.75 1.40 12.08
N ARG A 720 1.76 2.24 12.31
CA ARG A 720 3.15 1.79 12.57
C ARG A 720 3.28 0.99 13.86
N HIS A 721 2.45 1.26 14.87
CA HIS A 721 2.39 0.45 16.08
C HIS A 721 1.76 -0.91 15.79
N HIS A 722 0.59 -0.93 15.17
CA HIS A 722 -0.17 -2.14 14.87
C HIS A 722 0.68 -3.17 14.09
N ILE A 723 1.26 -2.75 12.96
CA ILE A 723 2.03 -3.63 12.06
C ILE A 723 3.36 -4.12 12.63
N ASP A 724 3.78 -3.60 13.77
CA ASP A 724 5.03 -3.95 14.44
C ASP A 724 4.80 -4.80 15.70
N VAL A 725 3.94 -4.31 16.60
CA VAL A 725 3.84 -4.82 17.98
C VAL A 725 2.65 -5.75 18.16
N ASP A 726 1.50 -5.41 17.58
CA ASP A 726 0.24 -6.09 17.82
C ASP A 726 0.02 -7.31 16.91
N VAL A 727 0.90 -7.56 15.95
CA VAL A 727 0.84 -8.73 15.04
C VAL A 727 1.89 -9.77 15.41
N VAL A 728 1.51 -11.05 15.39
CA VAL A 728 2.44 -12.17 15.61
C VAL A 728 3.34 -12.36 14.38
N HIS A 729 4.61 -11.96 14.45
CA HIS A 729 5.54 -12.09 13.33
C HIS A 729 6.36 -13.39 13.30
N ALA A 730 6.41 -14.11 14.43
CA ALA A 730 7.14 -15.38 14.58
C ALA A 730 6.55 -16.20 15.72
N THR A 731 6.80 -17.51 15.70
CA THR A 731 6.31 -18.47 16.70
C THR A 731 7.41 -19.48 17.01
N ASN A 732 7.35 -20.12 18.19
CA ASN A 732 8.21 -21.24 18.58
C ASN A 732 7.46 -22.17 19.55
N SER A 733 8.12 -23.25 20.00
CA SER A 733 7.51 -24.25 20.91
C SER A 733 7.16 -23.72 22.30
N HIS A 734 7.66 -22.55 22.70
CA HIS A 734 7.43 -21.95 24.01
C HIS A 734 6.22 -21.01 24.03
N LEU A 735 5.81 -20.50 22.86
CA LEU A 735 4.66 -19.62 22.74
C LEU A 735 3.35 -20.43 22.86
N GLN A 736 2.50 -20.08 23.83
CA GLN A 736 1.22 -20.77 24.05
C GLN A 736 0.09 -19.74 24.19
N ASN A 737 -1.08 -20.05 23.62
CA ASN A 737 -2.30 -19.33 23.98
C ASN A 737 -2.81 -19.78 25.36
N PRO A 738 -3.69 -19.00 26.02
CA PRO A 738 -4.30 -19.35 27.30
C PRO A 738 -5.05 -20.70 27.31
N TRP A 739 -5.38 -21.25 26.13
CA TRP A 739 -6.12 -22.50 25.96
C TRP A 739 -5.33 -23.61 25.26
N GLY A 740 -4.00 -23.47 25.12
CA GLY A 740 -3.10 -24.55 24.72
C GLY A 740 -2.39 -24.33 23.38
N ALA A 741 -3.13 -24.25 22.26
CA ALA A 741 -2.50 -24.18 20.95
C ALA A 741 -1.69 -22.87 20.75
N PRO A 742 -0.48 -22.91 20.17
CA PRO A 742 0.29 -21.70 19.92
C PRO A 742 -0.46 -20.77 18.96
N PRO A 743 -0.32 -19.44 19.13
CA PRO A 743 -0.63 -18.45 18.09
C PRO A 743 -0.04 -18.83 16.75
N LYS A 744 -0.69 -18.41 15.66
CA LYS A 744 -0.13 -18.51 14.30
C LYS A 744 0.50 -17.18 13.88
N ILE A 745 1.49 -17.25 13.02
CA ILE A 745 2.04 -16.06 12.35
C ILE A 745 0.90 -15.35 11.61
N GLY A 746 0.80 -14.03 11.80
CA GLY A 746 -0.25 -13.17 11.26
C GLY A 746 -1.47 -12.99 12.16
N GLU A 747 -1.64 -13.80 13.22
CA GLU A 747 -2.69 -13.49 14.20
C GLU A 747 -2.39 -12.16 14.92
N ILE A 748 -3.45 -11.46 15.29
CA ILE A 748 -3.39 -10.16 15.96
C ILE A 748 -3.61 -10.37 17.46
N TRP A 749 -2.74 -9.81 18.29
CA TRP A 749 -2.90 -9.80 19.74
C TRP A 749 -4.09 -8.95 20.14
N LEU A 750 -4.97 -9.53 20.95
CA LEU A 750 -6.06 -8.79 21.57
C LEU A 750 -5.53 -7.74 22.55
N HIS A 751 -6.30 -6.67 22.77
CA HIS A 751 -6.09 -5.72 23.86
C HIS A 751 -5.73 -6.43 25.18
N CYS A 752 -4.47 -6.32 25.61
CA CYS A 752 -3.91 -7.13 26.70
C CYS A 752 -2.81 -6.39 27.45
N LEU A 753 -2.20 -7.03 28.46
CA LEU A 753 -1.03 -6.46 29.13
C LEU A 753 0.16 -6.41 28.16
N ASN A 754 0.95 -5.34 28.19
CA ASN A 754 2.24 -5.27 27.49
C ASN A 754 2.17 -5.53 25.96
N HIS A 755 1.02 -5.20 25.33
CA HIS A 755 0.65 -5.45 23.91
C HIS A 755 0.56 -6.91 23.45
N THR A 756 1.39 -7.79 24.00
CA THR A 756 1.48 -9.20 23.58
C THR A 756 1.11 -10.17 24.70
N GLY A 757 1.01 -9.70 25.94
CA GLY A 757 0.89 -10.49 27.16
C GLY A 757 2.09 -11.41 27.42
N GLY A 758 2.10 -12.11 28.55
CA GLY A 758 3.09 -13.14 28.89
C GLY A 758 4.32 -12.63 29.65
N TYR A 759 4.50 -11.31 29.79
CA TYR A 759 5.46 -10.73 30.75
C TYR A 759 5.03 -10.98 32.19
N PHE A 760 3.72 -11.12 32.39
CA PHE A 760 3.07 -11.53 33.62
C PHE A 760 2.06 -12.63 33.30
N THR A 761 1.94 -13.64 34.16
CA THR A 761 1.01 -14.77 33.94
C THR A 761 -0.09 -14.86 35.00
N ASN A 762 0.10 -14.25 36.17
CA ASN A 762 -0.89 -14.20 37.25
C ASN A 762 -0.53 -13.11 38.27
N ALA A 763 -0.16 -11.93 37.78
CA ALA A 763 0.13 -10.77 38.60
C ALA A 763 -1.15 -10.29 39.31
N PRO A 764 -1.04 -9.68 40.51
CA PRO A 764 -2.17 -9.11 41.26
C PRO A 764 -2.64 -7.79 40.65
N LEU A 765 -3.00 -7.83 39.36
CA LEU A 765 -3.54 -6.73 38.58
C LEU A 765 -5.04 -6.94 38.34
N PRO A 766 -5.84 -5.87 38.19
CA PRO A 766 -7.30 -5.95 38.10
C PRO A 766 -7.79 -6.40 36.70
N VAL A 767 -7.18 -7.45 36.16
CA VAL A 767 -7.48 -8.02 34.84
C VAL A 767 -7.34 -9.55 34.88
N GLU A 768 -8.20 -10.24 34.15
CA GLU A 768 -8.23 -11.70 34.10
C GLU A 768 -6.93 -12.27 33.52
N LYS A 769 -6.55 -13.48 33.97
CA LYS A 769 -5.34 -14.19 33.56
C LYS A 769 -5.15 -14.30 32.04
N THR A 770 -6.24 -14.46 31.29
CA THR A 770 -6.25 -14.55 29.82
C THR A 770 -5.62 -13.30 29.17
N TYR A 771 -5.96 -12.11 29.66
CA TYR A 771 -5.41 -10.83 29.21
C TYR A 771 -4.00 -10.56 29.72
N GLN A 772 -3.57 -11.25 30.79
CA GLN A 772 -2.18 -11.18 31.22
C GLN A 772 -1.27 -12.03 30.34
N MET A 773 -1.71 -13.24 29.98
CA MET A 773 -0.95 -14.16 29.11
C MET A 773 -0.87 -13.70 27.64
N GLY A 774 -1.85 -12.91 27.20
CA GLY A 774 -2.00 -12.50 25.81
C GLY A 774 -2.77 -13.56 25.02
N HIS A 775 -3.68 -13.11 24.16
CA HIS A 775 -4.57 -13.98 23.39
C HIS A 775 -4.65 -13.46 21.96
N SER A 776 -4.38 -14.31 20.97
CA SER A 776 -4.40 -13.94 19.54
C SER A 776 -5.44 -14.68 18.71
N ALA A 777 -5.82 -15.90 19.13
CA ALA A 777 -6.76 -16.76 18.41
C ALA A 777 -8.22 -16.29 18.59
N ASN A 778 -8.54 -15.09 18.11
CA ASN A 778 -9.85 -14.47 18.19
C ASN A 778 -10.40 -14.13 16.80
N PHE A 779 -11.73 -14.22 16.66
CA PHE A 779 -12.47 -13.79 15.47
C PHE A 779 -13.04 -12.38 15.60
N GLY A 780 -12.99 -11.77 16.79
CA GLY A 780 -13.26 -10.34 16.99
C GLY A 780 -11.97 -9.55 17.25
N HIS A 781 -12.07 -8.21 17.19
CA HIS A 781 -11.00 -7.26 17.50
C HIS A 781 -9.79 -7.30 16.54
N VAL A 782 -10.03 -7.79 15.33
CA VAL A 782 -9.02 -7.94 14.27
C VAL A 782 -9.30 -6.94 13.15
N TRP A 783 -8.30 -6.15 12.76
CA TRP A 783 -8.45 -5.05 11.80
C TRP A 783 -7.19 -4.88 10.97
N ILE A 784 -7.34 -4.51 9.70
CA ILE A 784 -6.21 -4.18 8.81
C ILE A 784 -6.52 -2.99 7.89
N GLY A 785 -7.68 -2.34 8.08
CA GLY A 785 -8.12 -1.25 7.20
C GLY A 785 -7.22 -0.03 7.30
N GLY A 786 -6.82 0.31 8.53
CA GLY A 786 -5.87 1.36 8.81
C GLY A 786 -4.49 1.09 8.22
N ASP A 787 -4.00 -0.15 8.30
CA ASP A 787 -2.71 -0.55 7.72
C ASP A 787 -2.71 -0.41 6.20
N LEU A 788 -3.80 -0.83 5.54
CA LEU A 788 -3.96 -0.69 4.10
C LEU A 788 -4.14 0.77 3.67
N ASN A 789 -4.86 1.58 4.44
CA ASN A 789 -4.95 3.02 4.20
C ASN A 789 -3.60 3.71 4.38
N TYR A 790 -2.79 3.29 5.37
CA TYR A 790 -1.42 3.77 5.49
C TYR A 790 -0.59 3.40 4.27
N TYR A 791 -0.68 2.16 3.78
CA TYR A 791 -0.06 1.76 2.51
C TYR A 791 -0.55 2.60 1.33
N TYR A 792 -1.85 2.82 1.17
CA TYR A 792 -2.38 3.62 0.07
C TYR A 792 -1.86 5.05 0.10
N LEU A 793 -1.84 5.67 1.28
CA LEU A 793 -1.43 7.07 1.43
C LEU A 793 0.08 7.28 1.39
N THR A 794 0.91 6.25 1.61
CA THR A 794 2.38 6.42 1.72
C THR A 794 3.21 5.54 0.79
N GLY A 795 2.61 4.50 0.22
CA GLY A 795 3.32 3.43 -0.47
C GLY A 795 4.14 2.52 0.46
N ASP A 796 3.92 2.54 1.78
CA ASP A 796 4.64 1.70 2.74
C ASP A 796 4.32 0.21 2.53
N ARG A 797 5.27 -0.52 1.94
CA ARG A 797 5.10 -1.94 1.61
C ARG A 797 5.05 -2.83 2.85
N ARG A 798 5.65 -2.42 3.97
CA ARG A 798 5.59 -3.21 5.20
C ARG A 798 4.14 -3.29 5.70
N ALA A 799 3.43 -2.18 5.69
CA ALA A 799 2.02 -2.14 6.09
C ALA A 799 1.16 -3.07 5.24
N ARG A 800 1.35 -3.07 3.91
CA ARG A 800 0.72 -4.03 3.01
C ARG A 800 1.09 -5.48 3.34
N ASP A 801 2.38 -5.78 3.47
CA ASP A 801 2.86 -7.15 3.69
C ASP A 801 2.30 -7.72 5.00
N VAL A 802 2.28 -6.93 6.08
CA VAL A 802 1.77 -7.36 7.39
C VAL A 802 0.24 -7.45 7.39
N ALA A 803 -0.46 -6.52 6.75
CA ALA A 803 -1.92 -6.60 6.58
C ALA A 803 -2.34 -7.89 5.84
N LEU A 804 -1.62 -8.24 4.77
CA LEU A 804 -1.87 -9.49 4.03
C LEU A 804 -1.48 -10.73 4.81
N LEU A 805 -0.40 -10.67 5.60
CA LEU A 805 -0.04 -11.75 6.52
C LEU A 805 -1.18 -12.05 7.52
N ALA A 806 -1.80 -11.02 8.07
CA ALA A 806 -2.95 -11.16 8.97
C ALA A 806 -4.20 -11.66 8.24
N ALA A 807 -4.46 -11.19 7.03
CA ALA A 807 -5.55 -11.69 6.19
C ALA A 807 -5.39 -13.17 5.84
N ASP A 808 -4.19 -13.61 5.50
CA ASP A 808 -3.88 -15.02 5.20
C ASP A 808 -4.09 -15.91 6.42
N ALA A 809 -3.64 -15.47 7.60
CA ALA A 809 -3.90 -16.16 8.85
C ALA A 809 -5.41 -16.28 9.13
N MET A 810 -6.18 -15.22 8.86
CA MET A 810 -7.64 -15.21 9.05
C MET A 810 -8.36 -16.15 8.07
N VAL A 811 -7.99 -16.15 6.78
CA VAL A 811 -8.58 -17.05 5.77
C VAL A 811 -8.43 -18.52 6.19
N GLY A 812 -7.27 -18.89 6.74
CA GLY A 812 -7.02 -20.26 7.21
C GLY A 812 -7.81 -20.68 8.45
N ASN A 813 -8.43 -19.74 9.16
CA ASN A 813 -9.07 -19.95 10.45
C ASN A 813 -10.55 -19.53 10.49
N MET A 814 -11.08 -18.95 9.41
CA MET A 814 -12.37 -18.28 9.41
C MET A 814 -13.52 -19.22 9.87
N PRO A 815 -14.47 -18.75 10.71
CA PRO A 815 -15.51 -19.62 11.23
C PRO A 815 -16.45 -20.15 10.13
N VAL A 816 -16.77 -21.45 10.22
CA VAL A 816 -17.65 -22.16 9.27
C VAL A 816 -18.98 -22.59 9.89
N ARG A 817 -19.33 -22.07 11.06
CA ARG A 817 -20.59 -22.38 11.76
C ARG A 817 -21.11 -21.18 12.53
N SER A 818 -22.42 -21.12 12.71
CA SER A 818 -23.06 -20.14 13.59
C SER A 818 -22.85 -20.54 15.06
N GLY A 819 -22.57 -19.55 15.90
CA GLY A 819 -22.36 -19.72 17.34
C GLY A 819 -23.37 -18.91 18.16
N THR A 820 -23.02 -18.63 19.43
CA THR A 820 -23.81 -17.71 20.28
C THR A 820 -23.53 -16.23 20.01
N HIS A 821 -22.57 -15.94 19.13
CA HIS A 821 -22.05 -14.61 18.82
C HIS A 821 -22.00 -14.44 17.30
N ILE A 822 -22.99 -13.75 16.72
CA ILE A 822 -23.06 -13.57 15.25
C ILE A 822 -21.85 -12.83 14.67
N ARG A 823 -21.24 -11.93 15.47
CA ARG A 823 -20.05 -11.17 15.07
C ARG A 823 -18.86 -12.04 14.69
N ASP A 824 -18.80 -13.29 15.14
CA ASP A 824 -17.70 -14.21 14.82
C ASP A 824 -17.63 -14.49 13.31
N LEU A 825 -18.74 -14.29 12.58
CA LEU A 825 -18.78 -14.34 11.13
C LEU A 825 -18.55 -12.96 10.49
N GLY A 826 -19.19 -11.91 11.01
CA GLY A 826 -19.15 -10.56 10.44
C GLY A 826 -17.78 -9.87 10.56
N TRP A 827 -17.12 -9.96 11.71
CA TRP A 827 -15.87 -9.23 11.95
C TRP A 827 -14.71 -9.73 11.07
N PRO A 828 -14.47 -11.06 10.96
CA PRO A 828 -13.48 -11.59 10.02
C PRO A 828 -13.77 -11.20 8.57
N MET A 829 -15.04 -11.07 8.19
CA MET A 829 -15.42 -10.60 6.84
C MET A 829 -14.89 -9.19 6.57
N ILE A 830 -14.98 -8.27 7.54
CA ILE A 830 -14.44 -6.90 7.38
C ILE A 830 -12.94 -6.95 7.03
N LEU A 831 -12.18 -7.78 7.76
CA LEU A 831 -10.74 -7.94 7.58
C LEU A 831 -10.40 -8.51 6.20
N VAL A 832 -10.97 -9.65 5.82
CA VAL A 832 -10.64 -10.28 4.52
C VAL A 832 -11.15 -9.48 3.33
N LEU A 833 -12.28 -8.78 3.45
CA LEU A 833 -12.77 -7.91 2.37
C LEU A 833 -11.87 -6.70 2.16
N ALA A 834 -11.26 -6.14 3.21
CA ALA A 834 -10.23 -5.10 3.04
C ALA A 834 -9.02 -5.63 2.25
N ALA A 835 -8.58 -6.88 2.51
CA ALA A 835 -7.53 -7.52 1.72
C ALA A 835 -7.94 -7.79 0.27
N TYR A 836 -9.20 -8.14 0.02
CA TYR A 836 -9.75 -8.27 -1.34
C TYR A 836 -9.71 -6.94 -2.09
N GLU A 837 -10.17 -5.85 -1.49
CA GLU A 837 -10.13 -4.51 -2.10
C GLU A 837 -8.70 -4.04 -2.41
N ALA A 838 -7.71 -4.49 -1.63
CA ALA A 838 -6.30 -4.19 -1.87
C ALA A 838 -5.68 -5.00 -3.01
N THR A 839 -6.12 -6.23 -3.23
CA THR A 839 -5.39 -7.21 -4.06
C THR A 839 -6.16 -7.74 -5.27
N GLY A 840 -7.48 -7.75 -5.20
CA GLY A 840 -8.34 -8.47 -6.14
C GLY A 840 -8.23 -10.01 -6.03
N ASP A 841 -7.54 -10.54 -5.01
CA ASP A 841 -7.34 -11.98 -4.86
C ASP A 841 -8.62 -12.67 -4.38
N ALA A 842 -9.18 -13.53 -5.24
CA ALA A 842 -10.44 -14.22 -5.02
C ALA A 842 -10.49 -15.03 -3.71
N LYS A 843 -9.35 -15.50 -3.18
CA LYS A 843 -9.33 -16.29 -1.93
C LYS A 843 -9.99 -15.55 -0.75
N TYR A 844 -9.84 -14.23 -0.70
CA TYR A 844 -10.42 -13.41 0.37
C TYR A 844 -11.94 -13.23 0.20
N LEU A 845 -12.39 -13.01 -1.04
CA LEU A 845 -13.80 -12.92 -1.35
C LEU A 845 -14.50 -14.27 -1.15
N ASP A 846 -13.85 -15.38 -1.50
CA ASP A 846 -14.34 -16.74 -1.28
C ASP A 846 -14.50 -17.05 0.22
N ALA A 847 -13.55 -16.60 1.06
CA ALA A 847 -13.65 -16.72 2.51
C ALA A 847 -14.87 -15.95 3.05
N ALA A 848 -15.03 -14.69 2.65
CA ALA A 848 -16.20 -13.89 3.02
C ALA A 848 -17.51 -14.51 2.51
N THR A 849 -17.50 -15.08 1.31
CA THR A 849 -18.66 -15.77 0.71
C THR A 849 -19.08 -16.97 1.55
N LYS A 850 -18.14 -17.75 2.07
CA LYS A 850 -18.45 -18.89 2.97
C LYS A 850 -19.12 -18.42 4.27
N ALA A 851 -18.61 -17.36 4.89
CA ALA A 851 -19.23 -16.77 6.08
C ALA A 851 -20.64 -16.25 5.77
N TRP A 852 -20.84 -15.62 4.62
CA TRP A 852 -22.16 -15.22 4.13
C TRP A 852 -23.11 -16.43 3.97
N GLN A 853 -22.67 -17.56 3.42
CA GLN A 853 -23.53 -18.75 3.31
C GLN A 853 -24.00 -19.24 4.69
N VAL A 854 -23.14 -19.20 5.70
CA VAL A 854 -23.53 -19.56 7.08
C VAL A 854 -24.56 -18.56 7.61
N LEU A 855 -24.34 -17.25 7.44
CA LEU A 855 -25.30 -16.22 7.85
C LEU A 855 -26.65 -16.40 7.16
N LYS A 856 -26.66 -16.67 5.86
CA LYS A 856 -27.86 -16.88 5.05
C LYS A 856 -28.65 -18.12 5.50
N GLN A 857 -27.96 -19.23 5.80
CA GLN A 857 -28.60 -20.46 6.26
C GLN A 857 -29.28 -20.31 7.63
N ASN A 858 -28.77 -19.40 8.47
CA ASN A 858 -29.27 -19.18 9.83
C ASN A 858 -30.20 -17.95 9.94
N LEU A 859 -30.61 -17.37 8.81
CA LEU A 859 -31.49 -16.21 8.80
C LEU A 859 -32.97 -16.66 8.77
N ASP A 860 -33.73 -16.30 9.80
CA ASP A 860 -35.19 -16.41 9.79
C ASP A 860 -35.78 -15.18 9.07
N PRO A 861 -36.64 -15.36 8.03
CA PRO A 861 -37.19 -14.23 7.28
C PRO A 861 -38.05 -13.25 8.08
N GLN A 862 -38.59 -13.65 9.23
CA GLN A 862 -39.44 -12.83 10.10
C GLN A 862 -38.69 -12.38 11.36
N ARG A 863 -37.84 -13.25 11.90
CA ARG A 863 -37.17 -13.02 13.18
C ARG A 863 -35.73 -12.53 13.05
N GLY A 864 -35.08 -12.71 11.90
CA GLY A 864 -33.66 -12.40 11.71
C GLY A 864 -32.73 -13.50 12.23
N TRP A 865 -31.55 -13.13 12.68
CA TRP A 865 -30.57 -14.07 13.24
C TRP A 865 -30.84 -14.28 14.74
N VAL A 866 -31.66 -15.28 15.04
CA VAL A 866 -31.99 -15.66 16.41
C VAL A 866 -30.92 -16.60 16.96
N VAL A 867 -30.11 -16.11 17.90
CA VAL A 867 -29.10 -16.93 18.58
C VAL A 867 -29.47 -17.17 20.05
N LYS A 868 -28.96 -18.26 20.62
CA LYS A 868 -29.05 -18.49 22.06
C LYS A 868 -28.04 -17.61 22.79
N LEU A 869 -28.50 -16.63 23.56
CA LEU A 869 -27.60 -15.65 24.19
C LEU A 869 -26.60 -16.34 25.14
N ALA A 870 -25.33 -15.96 25.03
CA ALA A 870 -24.27 -16.50 25.88
C ALA A 870 -24.37 -16.01 27.33
N VAL A 871 -23.67 -16.69 28.24
CA VAL A 871 -23.49 -16.20 29.62
C VAL A 871 -22.83 -14.82 29.57
N GLY A 872 -23.40 -13.84 30.29
CA GLY A 872 -23.00 -12.43 30.21
C GLY A 872 -23.82 -11.58 29.24
N HIS A 873 -24.48 -12.19 28.24
CA HIS A 873 -25.48 -11.53 27.38
C HIS A 873 -26.92 -11.87 27.80
N CYS A 874 -27.09 -12.83 28.70
CA CYS A 874 -28.35 -13.13 29.38
C CYS A 874 -28.10 -13.12 30.89
N LEU A 875 -28.87 -12.30 31.63
CA LEU A 875 -28.73 -12.17 33.09
C LEU A 875 -29.72 -13.05 33.88
N HIS A 876 -30.40 -13.99 33.21
CA HIS A 876 -31.16 -15.01 33.90
C HIS A 876 -30.21 -15.96 34.68
N PRO A 877 -30.63 -16.50 35.84
CA PRO A 877 -29.81 -17.40 36.63
C PRO A 877 -29.26 -18.60 35.85
N LEU A 878 -28.05 -19.03 36.19
CA LEU A 878 -27.44 -20.23 35.62
C LEU A 878 -28.33 -21.46 35.88
N GLY A 879 -28.68 -22.20 34.83
CA GLY A 879 -29.63 -23.32 34.88
C GLY A 879 -31.07 -22.96 34.46
N GLY A 880 -31.40 -21.67 34.35
CA GLY A 880 -32.67 -21.20 33.75
C GLY A 880 -32.67 -21.23 32.21
N GLN A 881 -33.84 -21.01 31.60
CA GLN A 881 -33.96 -20.90 30.15
C GLN A 881 -33.29 -19.60 29.66
N ARG A 882 -32.12 -19.72 29.03
CA ARG A 882 -31.43 -18.57 28.41
C ARG A 882 -32.29 -18.00 27.29
N CYS A 883 -32.37 -16.67 27.22
CA CYS A 883 -33.11 -15.97 26.17
C CYS A 883 -32.55 -16.28 24.77
N GLU A 884 -33.42 -16.18 23.78
CA GLU A 884 -33.09 -16.18 22.36
C GLU A 884 -33.29 -14.77 21.81
N GLY A 885 -32.48 -14.39 20.83
CA GLY A 885 -32.47 -13.07 20.20
C GLY A 885 -31.07 -12.71 19.74
N ASN A 886 -30.74 -11.43 19.64
CA ASN A 886 -29.40 -10.99 19.25
C ASN A 886 -28.85 -9.87 20.14
N VAL A 887 -27.63 -9.45 19.83
CA VAL A 887 -26.88 -8.40 20.51
C VAL A 887 -26.62 -7.29 19.47
N PRO A 888 -27.28 -6.11 19.60
CA PRO A 888 -27.28 -5.08 18.55
C PRO A 888 -25.89 -4.63 18.07
N PHE A 889 -24.90 -4.57 18.97
CA PHE A 889 -23.55 -4.19 18.54
C PHE A 889 -22.90 -5.24 17.65
N MET A 890 -23.11 -6.54 17.95
CA MET A 890 -22.58 -7.67 17.18
C MET A 890 -23.27 -7.78 15.83
N GLU A 891 -24.57 -7.57 15.83
CA GLU A 891 -25.38 -7.50 14.61
C GLU A 891 -24.99 -6.31 13.75
N GLY A 892 -24.79 -5.12 14.34
CA GLY A 892 -24.29 -3.93 13.65
C GLY A 892 -22.96 -4.13 12.93
N LEU A 893 -22.00 -4.79 13.58
CA LEU A 893 -20.72 -5.20 12.95
C LEU A 893 -20.93 -6.14 11.76
N THR A 894 -21.85 -7.10 11.91
CA THR A 894 -22.20 -8.03 10.84
C THR A 894 -22.86 -7.30 9.68
N LEU A 895 -23.76 -6.35 9.94
CA LEU A 895 -24.37 -5.50 8.93
C LEU A 895 -23.34 -4.62 8.22
N GLY A 896 -22.36 -4.05 8.92
CA GLY A 896 -21.24 -3.34 8.32
C GLY A 896 -20.42 -4.23 7.37
N ALA A 897 -20.14 -5.47 7.76
CA ALA A 897 -19.47 -6.44 6.91
C ALA A 897 -20.29 -6.78 5.65
N LEU A 898 -21.60 -6.99 5.82
CA LEU A 898 -22.52 -7.28 4.72
C LEU A 898 -22.70 -6.08 3.79
N ALA A 899 -22.64 -4.85 4.29
CA ALA A 899 -22.64 -3.64 3.46
C ALA A 899 -21.44 -3.64 2.48
N ARG A 900 -20.25 -3.96 2.98
CA ARG A 900 -19.03 -4.08 2.16
C ARG A 900 -19.12 -5.24 1.18
N TYR A 901 -19.58 -6.41 1.63
CA TYR A 901 -19.77 -7.58 0.78
C TYR A 901 -20.80 -7.33 -0.34
N HIS A 902 -21.92 -6.67 -0.02
CA HIS A 902 -22.93 -6.29 -1.00
C HIS A 902 -22.37 -5.30 -2.03
N ARG A 903 -21.60 -4.29 -1.60
CA ARG A 903 -20.97 -3.32 -2.50
C ARG A 903 -20.08 -4.00 -3.55
N LEU A 904 -19.38 -5.06 -3.16
CA LEU A 904 -18.46 -5.79 -4.03
C LEU A 904 -19.13 -6.83 -4.93
N THR A 905 -20.27 -7.39 -4.49
CA THR A 905 -20.91 -8.53 -5.18
C THR A 905 -22.24 -8.19 -5.86
N GLY A 906 -22.91 -7.11 -5.44
CA GLY A 906 -24.26 -6.76 -5.87
C GLY A 906 -25.33 -7.80 -5.53
N ASN A 907 -25.07 -8.71 -4.58
CA ASN A 907 -25.97 -9.83 -4.29
C ASN A 907 -27.26 -9.37 -3.57
N PRO A 908 -28.44 -9.45 -4.21
CA PRO A 908 -29.69 -8.91 -3.64
C PRO A 908 -30.15 -9.61 -2.36
N ASP A 909 -29.78 -10.87 -2.15
CA ASP A 909 -30.11 -11.60 -0.91
C ASP A 909 -29.41 -10.99 0.30
N VAL A 910 -28.22 -10.42 0.10
CA VAL A 910 -27.46 -9.75 1.16
C VAL A 910 -28.21 -8.50 1.62
N LEU A 911 -28.67 -7.67 0.68
CA LEU A 911 -29.45 -6.47 1.02
C LEU A 911 -30.74 -6.84 1.75
N LYS A 912 -31.45 -7.87 1.29
CA LYS A 912 -32.64 -8.39 1.98
C LYS A 912 -32.33 -8.82 3.42
N ALA A 913 -31.24 -9.56 3.62
CA ALA A 913 -30.82 -9.98 4.95
C ALA A 913 -30.43 -8.81 5.85
N MET A 914 -29.81 -7.76 5.28
CA MET A 914 -29.51 -6.54 6.02
C MET A 914 -30.78 -5.86 6.52
N THR A 915 -31.80 -5.68 5.68
CA THR A 915 -33.10 -5.12 6.09
C THR A 915 -33.71 -5.93 7.24
N ILE A 916 -33.73 -7.26 7.12
CA ILE A 916 -34.26 -8.15 8.18
C ILE A 916 -33.48 -8.00 9.50
N GLY A 917 -32.15 -7.87 9.45
CA GLY A 917 -31.33 -7.65 10.64
C GLY A 917 -31.57 -6.29 11.30
N VAL A 918 -31.75 -5.24 10.50
CA VAL A 918 -32.13 -3.92 11.04
C VAL A 918 -33.51 -3.98 11.70
N ASP A 919 -34.49 -4.63 11.06
CA ASP A 919 -35.83 -4.87 11.63
C ASP A 919 -35.75 -5.65 12.96
N GLN A 920 -34.87 -6.65 13.05
CA GLN A 920 -34.63 -7.41 14.28
C GLN A 920 -34.11 -6.51 15.40
N MET A 921 -33.05 -5.73 15.15
CA MET A 921 -32.48 -4.82 16.16
C MET A 921 -33.52 -3.84 16.67
N ILE A 922 -34.35 -3.29 15.77
CA ILE A 922 -35.42 -2.36 16.14
C ILE A 922 -36.46 -3.07 17.02
N ARG A 923 -37.01 -4.19 16.54
CA ARG A 923 -38.07 -4.93 17.22
C ARG A 923 -37.66 -5.43 18.61
N GLU A 924 -36.43 -5.92 18.77
CA GLU A 924 -36.00 -6.61 19.99
C GLU A 924 -35.29 -5.69 20.99
N CYS A 925 -34.63 -4.63 20.50
CA CYS A 925 -33.70 -3.87 21.32
C CYS A 925 -33.89 -2.35 21.28
N TRP A 926 -34.65 -1.76 20.34
CA TRP A 926 -34.82 -0.31 20.31
C TRP A 926 -35.61 0.18 21.54
N MET A 927 -35.12 1.26 22.14
CA MET A 927 -35.72 1.92 23.29
C MET A 927 -36.16 3.32 22.86
N GLU A 928 -37.45 3.50 22.65
CA GLU A 928 -38.04 4.74 22.12
C GLU A 928 -37.85 5.95 23.05
N ASP A 929 -37.75 5.72 24.36
CA ASP A 929 -37.49 6.74 25.38
C ASP A 929 -36.03 7.23 25.38
N LEU A 930 -35.08 6.32 25.15
CA LEU A 930 -33.64 6.60 25.18
C LEU A 930 -33.03 6.84 23.80
N LYS A 931 -33.80 6.58 22.73
CA LYS A 931 -33.36 6.68 21.33
C LYS A 931 -32.08 5.90 21.09
N THR A 932 -32.04 4.66 21.55
CA THR A 932 -30.87 3.79 21.43
C THR A 932 -31.25 2.31 21.54
N PHE A 933 -30.30 1.42 21.30
CA PHE A 933 -30.49 -0.01 21.50
C PHE A 933 -30.11 -0.44 22.92
N ARG A 934 -30.94 -1.29 23.53
CA ARG A 934 -30.59 -2.08 24.73
C ARG A 934 -29.36 -2.93 24.42
N TYR A 935 -28.57 -3.25 25.45
CA TYR A 935 -27.35 -4.04 25.27
C TYR A 935 -27.58 -5.38 24.56
N THR A 936 -28.67 -6.09 24.85
CA THR A 936 -29.07 -7.35 24.20
C THR A 936 -30.59 -7.50 24.16
N ALA A 937 -31.10 -8.49 23.43
CA ALA A 937 -32.50 -8.90 23.49
C ALA A 937 -32.97 -9.38 24.88
N CYS A 938 -32.05 -9.69 25.81
CA CYS A 938 -32.41 -10.06 27.18
C CYS A 938 -32.99 -8.85 27.94
N PRO A 939 -34.24 -8.92 28.44
CA PRO A 939 -34.90 -7.79 29.09
C PRO A 939 -34.29 -7.40 30.44
N LEU A 940 -33.44 -8.26 31.01
CA LEU A 940 -32.75 -8.00 32.28
C LEU A 940 -31.44 -7.21 32.10
N THR A 941 -30.94 -7.07 30.88
CA THR A 941 -29.67 -6.37 30.62
C THR A 941 -29.80 -4.85 30.74
N SER A 942 -28.67 -4.17 30.92
CA SER A 942 -28.64 -2.72 31.11
C SER A 942 -29.25 -1.97 29.92
N LYS A 943 -29.91 -0.86 30.23
CA LYS A 943 -30.45 0.09 29.23
C LYS A 943 -29.38 1.06 28.71
N THR A 944 -28.11 0.83 29.00
CA THR A 944 -27.02 1.70 28.57
C THR A 944 -26.74 1.51 27.07
N PRO A 945 -26.53 2.62 26.31
CA PRO A 945 -26.33 2.61 24.86
C PRO A 945 -24.96 2.05 24.48
N GLY A 946 -24.74 0.74 24.63
CA GLY A 946 -23.40 0.14 24.56
C GLY A 946 -22.80 0.01 23.15
N GLY A 947 -23.56 0.25 22.07
CA GLY A 947 -23.06 -0.09 20.74
C GLY A 947 -23.79 0.48 19.53
N PHE A 948 -24.64 1.49 19.70
CA PHE A 948 -25.35 2.08 18.55
C PHE A 948 -24.38 2.49 17.42
N MET A 949 -23.25 3.11 17.78
CA MET A 949 -22.24 3.56 16.80
C MET A 949 -21.70 2.44 15.90
N LEU A 950 -21.68 1.19 16.36
CA LEU A 950 -21.19 0.03 15.59
C LEU A 950 -22.15 -0.41 14.49
N SER A 951 -23.40 0.06 14.52
CA SER A 951 -24.43 -0.29 13.55
C SER A 951 -24.57 0.75 12.41
N LEU A 952 -23.87 1.89 12.52
CA LEU A 952 -24.05 3.04 11.64
C LEU A 952 -23.80 2.74 10.17
N GLU A 953 -22.66 2.12 9.83
CA GLU A 953 -22.31 1.82 8.43
C GLU A 953 -23.37 0.91 7.80
N GLY A 954 -23.79 -0.13 8.52
CA GLY A 954 -24.78 -1.11 8.04
C GLY A 954 -26.17 -0.50 7.82
N ILE A 955 -26.69 0.23 8.82
CA ILE A 955 -28.02 0.88 8.72
C ILE A 955 -28.01 1.96 7.63
N ALA A 956 -26.98 2.81 7.59
CA ALA A 956 -26.90 3.87 6.59
C ALA A 956 -26.82 3.32 5.16
N TYR A 957 -26.03 2.26 4.94
CA TYR A 957 -25.95 1.62 3.63
C TYR A 957 -27.29 1.02 3.20
N GLU A 958 -28.00 0.36 4.12
CA GLU A 958 -29.33 -0.18 3.85
C GLU A 958 -30.34 0.93 3.52
N VAL A 959 -30.42 1.98 4.36
CA VAL A 959 -31.32 3.14 4.16
C VAL A 959 -31.09 3.82 2.81
N ARG A 960 -29.82 3.94 2.39
CA ARG A 960 -29.46 4.54 1.11
C ARG A 960 -30.04 3.77 -0.06
N LEU A 961 -30.04 2.44 0.01
CA LEU A 961 -30.47 1.56 -1.07
C LEU A 961 -31.96 1.25 -1.05
N THR A 962 -32.59 1.13 0.13
CA THR A 962 -34.00 0.77 0.26
C THR A 962 -34.92 1.96 0.42
N GLY A 963 -34.41 3.08 0.91
CA GLY A 963 -35.20 4.25 1.26
C GLY A 963 -36.13 4.05 2.46
N ASN A 964 -35.90 3.02 3.29
CA ASN A 964 -36.76 2.68 4.43
C ASN A 964 -36.89 3.87 5.41
N PRO A 965 -38.10 4.45 5.59
CA PRO A 965 -38.28 5.67 6.38
C PRO A 965 -38.08 5.42 7.88
N GLU A 966 -38.45 4.24 8.39
CA GLU A 966 -38.29 3.92 9.79
C GLU A 966 -36.81 3.70 10.13
N HIS A 967 -36.08 2.96 9.29
CA HIS A 967 -34.64 2.79 9.48
C HIS A 967 -33.88 4.12 9.45
N ARG A 968 -34.28 5.04 8.57
CA ARG A 968 -33.74 6.41 8.52
C ARG A 968 -34.03 7.18 9.81
N ARG A 969 -35.25 7.08 10.35
CA ARG A 969 -35.63 7.70 11.63
C ARG A 969 -34.75 7.17 12.76
N ILE A 970 -34.62 5.85 12.87
CA ILE A 970 -33.79 5.17 13.87
C ILE A 970 -32.33 5.59 13.75
N LEU A 971 -31.78 5.66 12.53
CA LEU A 971 -30.43 6.14 12.27
C LEU A 971 -30.21 7.57 12.80
N GLY A 972 -31.09 8.51 12.42
CA GLY A 972 -30.97 9.92 12.78
C GLY A 972 -31.18 10.20 14.26
N GLU A 973 -32.23 9.63 14.86
CA GLU A 973 -32.53 9.79 16.28
C GLU A 973 -31.45 9.11 17.15
N GLY A 974 -31.05 7.90 16.77
CA GLY A 974 -30.03 7.16 17.50
C GLY A 974 -28.66 7.80 17.44
N PHE A 975 -28.25 8.35 16.30
CA PHE A 975 -26.97 9.05 16.19
C PHE A 975 -26.97 10.30 17.07
N ARG A 976 -28.06 11.09 17.06
CA ARG A 976 -28.20 12.30 17.87
C ARG A 976 -28.16 12.01 19.38
N ALA A 977 -28.65 10.84 19.79
CA ALA A 977 -28.63 10.41 21.19
C ALA A 977 -27.27 9.80 21.60
N ALA A 978 -26.62 9.09 20.68
CA ALA A 978 -25.35 8.40 20.94
C ALA A 978 -24.11 9.30 20.82
N LEU A 979 -24.18 10.40 20.04
CA LEU A 979 -23.07 11.34 19.93
C LEU A 979 -22.89 12.09 21.27
N PRO A 980 -21.74 11.95 21.96
CA PRO A 980 -21.53 12.56 23.28
C PRO A 980 -21.68 14.10 23.25
N LYS A 981 -22.32 14.67 24.28
CA LYS A 981 -22.66 16.11 24.39
C LYS A 981 -21.97 16.76 25.59
N GLY A 982 -21.64 18.05 25.45
CA GLY A 982 -21.03 18.84 26.54
C GLY A 982 -19.58 18.41 26.85
N ASP A 983 -19.21 18.45 28.13
CA ASP A 983 -17.87 18.09 28.63
C ASP A 983 -17.62 16.57 28.71
N ASP A 984 -18.68 15.75 28.57
CA ASP A 984 -18.56 14.29 28.47
C ASP A 984 -18.10 13.91 27.06
N ILE A 985 -16.80 14.03 26.84
CA ILE A 985 -16.13 13.73 25.58
C ILE A 985 -15.59 12.30 25.71
N ASN A 986 -16.23 11.34 25.03
CA ASN A 986 -15.73 9.96 24.92
C ASN A 986 -14.39 9.92 24.14
N SER A 987 -13.29 10.26 24.81
CA SER A 987 -11.92 10.35 24.29
C SER A 987 -11.05 9.15 24.66
N MET A 988 -11.59 8.20 25.44
CA MET A 988 -10.95 6.93 25.72
C MET A 988 -10.73 6.19 24.40
N GLY A 989 -9.52 5.65 24.19
CA GLY A 989 -9.11 5.09 22.90
C GLY A 989 -10.13 4.14 22.27
N LYS A 990 -10.74 3.21 23.03
CA LYS A 990 -11.79 2.31 22.54
C LYS A 990 -13.04 3.03 22.05
N GLY A 991 -13.66 3.85 22.91
CA GLY A 991 -14.92 4.52 22.60
C GLY A 991 -14.77 5.56 21.48
N PHE A 992 -13.61 6.23 21.46
CA PHE A 992 -13.24 7.14 20.38
C PHE A 992 -13.07 6.39 19.05
N SER A 993 -12.24 5.34 19.01
CA SER A 993 -11.98 4.53 17.80
C SER A 993 -13.26 3.90 17.25
N GLN A 994 -14.09 3.32 18.11
CA GLN A 994 -15.39 2.75 17.77
C GLN A 994 -16.29 3.77 17.06
N THR A 995 -16.30 5.01 17.53
CA THR A 995 -17.15 6.06 16.94
C THR A 995 -16.65 6.44 15.55
N ILE A 996 -15.35 6.73 15.43
CA ILE A 996 -14.78 7.29 14.19
C ILE A 996 -14.61 6.26 13.08
N PHE A 997 -14.64 4.96 13.39
CA PHE A 997 -14.57 3.91 12.38
C PHE A 997 -15.84 3.84 11.53
N PHE A 998 -17.02 3.87 12.17
CA PHE A 998 -18.30 3.66 11.48
C PHE A 998 -19.03 4.96 11.13
N ALA A 999 -18.92 5.99 11.97
CA ALA A 999 -19.69 7.23 11.80
C ALA A 999 -19.48 7.91 10.43
N PRO A 1000 -18.25 8.04 9.89
CA PRO A 1000 -18.03 8.73 8.61
C PRO A 1000 -18.87 8.18 7.45
N PHE A 1001 -19.13 6.88 7.43
CA PHE A 1001 -19.88 6.21 6.36
C PHE A 1001 -21.41 6.38 6.47
N ALA A 1002 -21.88 6.88 7.61
CA ALA A 1002 -23.29 7.17 7.86
C ALA A 1002 -23.65 8.65 7.71
N LEU A 1003 -22.67 9.56 7.78
CA LEU A 1003 -22.93 11.02 7.83
C LEU A 1003 -23.79 11.53 6.66
N GLY A 1004 -23.61 10.99 5.45
CA GLY A 1004 -24.40 11.39 4.28
C GLY A 1004 -25.91 11.15 4.43
N GLU A 1005 -26.32 10.16 5.23
CA GLU A 1005 -27.74 9.86 5.49
C GLU A 1005 -28.31 10.66 6.67
N LEU A 1006 -27.45 11.37 7.42
CA LEU A 1006 -27.84 12.21 8.56
C LEU A 1006 -28.16 13.65 8.16
N GLU A 1007 -27.98 14.03 6.90
CA GLU A 1007 -28.41 15.34 6.42
C GLU A 1007 -29.93 15.45 6.43
N GLU A 1008 -30.46 16.46 7.11
CA GLU A 1008 -31.85 16.86 6.97
C GLU A 1008 -32.07 17.32 5.52
N ARG A 1009 -32.64 16.43 4.69
CA ARG A 1009 -33.24 16.87 3.43
C ARG A 1009 -34.37 17.81 3.82
N LYS A 1010 -34.20 19.12 3.63
CA LYS A 1010 -35.32 20.07 3.73
C LYS A 1010 -36.45 19.52 2.83
N PRO A 1011 -37.68 19.41 3.35
CA PRO A 1011 -38.80 18.86 2.61
C PRO A 1011 -39.06 19.62 1.31
#